data_AF-A0A367KKT4-F1
#
_entry.id   AF-A0A367KKT4-F1
#
_cell.length_a   1.000
_cell.length_b   1.000
_cell.length_c   1.000
_cell.angle_alpha   90.00
_cell.angle_beta   90.00
_cell.angle_gamma   90.00
#
_symmetry.space_group_name_H-M   'P 1'
#
loop_
_entity.id
_entity.type
_entity.pdbx_description
1 polymer ?
#
loop_
_entity_poly.entity_id
_entity_poly.type
_entity_poly.pdbx_seq_one_letter_code
_entity_poly.pdbx_strand_id
1 'polypeptide(L)'
;SLAESYPVVKNVLGQFNYKPFEYAGADDAETVLVTLRASAAESLQHAVATTSAKVGLLSVRVYRPWSEADLIAALPASARRVVVLEEGAGLYAFNGSLYQDIAASIRFGPLARDQRPRLVSAQATDFGHLQAAHMTSLVKTAEQESFINLAAEPFTAQEETQDGAWSAVFWDLEQDGSSAAGLHDAHLSQHARLSARVTRDSYHVGGPVVHTQIQAGHTSNHQFVSIHNVSLVKEYDTLHHASPNATVVINGPWSHGDEVEGVLSNEFKFKLTELNAKLYTIDAARIAQEVGLNEKSTHLVWEAVFLVLYQRAQNAAELLANLYKEPQSGDKAVSLAALVTDVVDAVAKSLTPVELLPPWTILELSDTVLPALPLGRLVTASGQESQEGTSQVDSWHKAAWQLMFKDVYHTKEAIRPDLHENNYVIRVAVNKRLTPDSYDRNVFHLEFDTTGSNLKYELGDALGVHGHNHYGDVQNFLDWYGLNGRDIISVAHPENGHQEVRTVFQLFSQTLDIFGRPSKKFYEALAEFATEPKEREQLLYLVSPEGKEDFKERVDNTVTYEDLLREFTSAKPSVEALAEIVAPIKPRHYSIASSQKMYNNQVHLLVVAVDWEDKSGRKRYGQCTRYLTDLAVGDQVTVSIKPSVMKLPPLDSQPVIMAGLGTGMAPFRAFIQERYIAKASGKEIGPVVLYFGSRYRSMEYLYGEELEAYHADGTLSHMGLAFSRDQKEKIYIQHKMMEDAEILNDYLMNKNGHFYLCGPTWPVPDVKDAVVHGLTKYSGIDAAKASALIEEWKEKESYILEVY
;
A
#
# COMPACT_ATOMS: atom_id res chain seq x y z
N SER A 1 34.33 -0.84 -17.12
CA SER A 1 34.40 -2.34 -17.06
C SER A 1 34.23 -2.77 -15.60
N LEU A 2 33.90 -4.05 -15.29
CA LEU A 2 33.83 -4.54 -13.90
C LEU A 2 35.14 -4.34 -13.10
N ALA A 3 36.26 -4.11 -13.78
CA ALA A 3 37.56 -3.82 -13.16
C ALA A 3 37.69 -2.38 -12.61
N GLU A 4 36.81 -1.45 -13.00
CA GLU A 4 36.88 -0.03 -12.59
C GLU A 4 35.97 0.31 -11.39
N SER A 5 35.00 -0.55 -11.06
CA SER A 5 34.00 -0.26 -10.03
C SER A 5 34.49 -0.49 -8.60
N TYR A 6 35.30 -1.52 -8.35
CA TYR A 6 35.80 -1.81 -7.00
C TYR A 6 36.73 -0.73 -6.40
N PRO A 7 37.69 -0.15 -7.15
CA PRO A 7 38.51 0.96 -6.65
C PRO A 7 37.69 2.18 -6.23
N VAL A 8 36.59 2.47 -6.93
CA VAL A 8 35.66 3.55 -6.58
C VAL A 8 34.94 3.23 -5.27
N VAL A 9 34.38 2.02 -5.13
CA VAL A 9 33.69 1.59 -3.90
C VAL A 9 34.66 1.60 -2.70
N LYS A 10 35.89 1.10 -2.88
CA LYS A 10 36.94 1.12 -1.85
C LYS A 10 37.31 2.54 -1.43
N ASN A 11 37.39 3.48 -2.38
CA ASN A 11 37.69 4.88 -2.09
C ASN A 11 36.55 5.54 -1.29
N VAL A 12 35.30 5.32 -1.70
CA VAL A 12 34.12 5.82 -0.99
C VAL A 12 34.07 5.27 0.44
N LEU A 13 34.27 3.97 0.65
CA LEU A 13 34.32 3.40 2.01
C LEU A 13 35.45 3.99 2.85
N GLY A 14 36.61 4.23 2.25
CA GLY A 14 37.74 4.88 2.89
C GLY A 14 37.43 6.29 3.40
N GLN A 15 36.59 7.06 2.70
CA GLN A 15 36.15 8.40 3.15
C GLN A 15 35.35 8.36 4.46
N PHE A 16 34.67 7.24 4.72
CA PHE A 16 33.88 7.02 5.94
C PHE A 16 34.60 6.13 6.97
N ASN A 17 35.91 5.93 6.80
CA ASN A 17 36.74 5.07 7.66
C ASN A 17 36.28 3.59 7.71
N TYR A 18 35.59 3.13 6.66
CA TYR A 18 35.19 1.73 6.50
C TYR A 18 36.15 0.98 5.56
N LYS A 19 36.32 -0.30 5.81
CA LYS A 19 37.07 -1.21 4.93
C LYS A 19 36.12 -2.19 4.24
N PRO A 20 36.40 -2.60 2.98
CA PRO A 20 35.59 -3.62 2.30
C PRO A 20 35.49 -4.95 3.07
N PHE A 21 36.54 -5.25 3.84
CA PHE A 21 36.63 -6.37 4.76
C PHE A 21 37.07 -5.86 6.13
N GLU A 22 36.33 -6.22 7.17
CA GLU A 22 36.65 -5.87 8.55
C GLU A 22 37.01 -7.11 9.34
N TYR A 23 38.20 -7.09 9.91
CA TYR A 23 38.69 -8.16 10.76
C TYR A 23 38.54 -7.77 12.23
N ALA A 24 38.07 -8.70 13.04
CA ALA A 24 38.00 -8.61 14.50
C ALA A 24 38.44 -9.95 15.12
N GLY A 25 39.14 -9.91 16.25
CA GLY A 25 39.66 -11.12 16.92
C GLY A 25 41.18 -11.11 17.05
N ALA A 26 41.75 -12.27 17.36
CA ALA A 26 43.17 -12.38 17.69
C ALA A 26 44.10 -12.22 16.47
N ASP A 27 45.10 -11.35 16.55
CA ASP A 27 46.07 -11.14 15.44
C ASP A 27 46.81 -12.43 15.02
N ASP A 28 46.92 -13.41 15.93
CA ASP A 28 47.53 -14.73 15.70
C ASP A 28 46.49 -15.85 15.49
N ALA A 29 45.27 -15.51 15.09
CA ALA A 29 44.20 -16.48 14.84
C ALA A 29 44.59 -17.51 13.77
N GLU A 30 44.40 -18.79 14.09
CA GLU A 30 44.62 -19.90 13.15
C GLU A 30 43.33 -20.26 12.39
N THR A 31 42.18 -19.98 12.99
CA THR A 31 40.85 -20.19 12.41
C THR A 31 40.15 -18.84 12.26
N VAL A 32 39.70 -18.50 11.06
CA VAL A 32 38.98 -17.25 10.79
C VAL A 32 37.58 -17.56 10.28
N LEU A 33 36.56 -17.04 10.97
CA LEU A 33 35.17 -17.10 10.56
C LEU A 33 34.91 -16.01 9.51
N VAL A 34 34.19 -16.30 8.44
CA VAL A 34 33.86 -15.34 7.38
C VAL A 34 32.36 -15.27 7.22
N THR A 35 31.78 -14.07 7.25
CA THR A 35 30.34 -13.85 7.14
C THR A 35 30.06 -12.54 6.39
N LEU A 36 28.87 -12.39 5.79
CA LEU A 36 28.42 -11.07 5.32
C LEU A 36 28.11 -10.20 6.53
N ARG A 37 28.37 -8.88 6.44
CA ARG A 37 28.06 -7.99 7.57
C ARG A 37 26.57 -8.02 7.95
N ALA A 38 25.67 -8.19 6.98
CA ALA A 38 24.23 -8.31 7.24
C ALA A 38 23.87 -9.55 8.08
N SER A 39 24.65 -10.64 7.94
CA SER A 39 24.48 -11.89 8.69
C SER A 39 25.34 -11.96 9.96
N ALA A 40 26.18 -10.94 10.23
CA ALA A 40 27.03 -10.89 11.41
C ALA A 40 26.22 -10.35 12.61
N ALA A 41 25.67 -11.24 13.43
CA ALA A 41 25.07 -10.84 14.70
C ALA A 41 26.13 -10.19 15.62
N GLU A 42 25.77 -9.15 16.38
CA GLU A 42 26.66 -8.55 17.39
C GLU A 42 27.15 -9.59 18.40
N SER A 43 26.33 -10.61 18.67
CA SER A 43 26.68 -11.77 19.50
C SER A 43 27.90 -12.53 18.98
N LEU A 44 28.06 -12.66 17.66
CA LEU A 44 29.19 -13.35 17.04
C LEU A 44 30.49 -12.54 17.17
N GLN A 45 30.42 -11.21 16.97
CA GLN A 45 31.56 -10.32 17.20
C GLN A 45 32.00 -10.38 18.68
N HIS A 46 31.03 -10.33 19.59
CA HIS A 46 31.29 -10.47 21.02
C HIS A 46 31.86 -11.85 21.38
N ALA A 47 31.33 -12.94 20.80
CA ALA A 47 31.80 -14.31 21.03
C ALA A 47 33.27 -14.49 20.62
N VAL A 48 33.68 -13.92 19.48
CA VAL A 48 35.07 -13.95 19.01
C VAL A 48 35.97 -13.02 19.83
N ALA A 49 35.45 -11.89 20.32
CA ALA A 49 36.22 -10.98 21.17
C ALA A 49 36.45 -11.51 22.60
N THR A 50 35.55 -12.34 23.12
CA THR A 50 35.56 -12.80 24.51
C THR A 50 35.99 -14.26 24.67
N THR A 51 36.22 -14.98 23.58
CA THR A 51 36.74 -16.35 23.64
C THR A 51 38.23 -16.38 23.97
N SER A 52 38.67 -17.45 24.63
CA SER A 52 40.09 -17.76 24.83
C SER A 52 40.70 -18.50 23.64
N ALA A 53 39.91 -18.88 22.64
CA ALA A 53 40.37 -19.56 21.43
C ALA A 53 41.03 -18.56 20.45
N LYS A 54 42.06 -19.01 19.72
CA LYS A 54 42.73 -18.23 18.67
C LYS A 54 41.87 -18.13 17.41
N VAL A 55 40.80 -17.35 17.50
CA VAL A 55 39.78 -17.21 16.45
C VAL A 55 39.68 -15.75 16.00
N GLY A 56 39.51 -15.58 14.69
CA GLY A 56 39.19 -14.31 14.07
C GLY A 56 37.82 -14.33 13.41
N LEU A 57 37.27 -13.15 13.14
CA LEU A 57 36.06 -12.92 12.38
C LEU A 57 36.36 -11.90 11.28
N LEU A 58 36.12 -12.27 10.05
CA LEU A 58 36.21 -11.40 8.88
C LEU A 58 34.79 -11.12 8.36
N SER A 59 34.32 -9.90 8.58
CA SER A 59 33.05 -9.41 8.05
C SER A 59 33.23 -8.83 6.65
N VAL A 60 32.53 -9.39 5.67
CA VAL A 60 32.48 -8.87 4.30
C VAL A 60 31.44 -7.74 4.22
N ARG A 61 31.90 -6.52 3.92
CA ARG A 61 31.01 -5.35 3.76
C ARG A 61 30.61 -5.08 2.31
N VAL A 62 31.48 -5.42 1.36
CA VAL A 62 31.22 -5.27 -0.08
C VAL A 62 31.16 -6.65 -0.70
N TYR A 63 29.95 -7.16 -0.92
CA TYR A 63 29.75 -8.46 -1.56
C TYR A 63 29.69 -8.30 -3.09
N ARG A 64 30.87 -8.44 -3.72
CA ARG A 64 31.13 -8.29 -5.17
C ARG A 64 30.69 -6.91 -5.78
N PRO A 65 31.44 -6.38 -6.76
CA PRO A 65 32.80 -6.77 -7.11
C PRO A 65 33.74 -6.48 -5.92
N TRP A 66 34.65 -7.41 -5.62
CA TRP A 66 35.70 -7.22 -4.61
C TRP A 66 37.07 -7.54 -5.20
N SER A 67 38.14 -7.13 -4.53
CA SER A 67 39.51 -7.54 -4.86
C SER A 67 39.91 -8.75 -4.02
N GLU A 68 40.34 -9.82 -4.70
CA GLU A 68 40.91 -11.00 -4.05
C GLU A 68 42.14 -10.63 -3.21
N ALA A 69 42.94 -9.66 -3.67
CA ALA A 69 44.12 -9.19 -2.94
C ALA A 69 43.75 -8.49 -1.63
N ASP A 70 42.67 -7.69 -1.62
CA ASP A 70 42.23 -7.00 -0.41
C ASP A 70 41.56 -7.95 0.60
N LEU A 71 40.85 -8.97 0.11
CA LEU A 71 40.32 -10.04 0.95
C LEU A 71 41.45 -10.78 1.66
N ILE A 72 42.47 -11.15 0.90
CA ILE A 72 43.65 -11.87 1.41
C ILE A 72 44.42 -11.00 2.40
N ALA A 73 44.59 -9.70 2.11
CA ALA A 73 45.27 -8.77 3.00
C ALA A 73 44.53 -8.55 4.33
N ALA A 74 43.23 -8.83 4.38
CA ALA A 74 42.43 -8.73 5.60
C ALA A 74 42.47 -9.99 6.46
N LEU A 75 43.03 -11.10 5.96
CA LEU A 75 43.26 -12.32 6.75
C LEU A 75 44.60 -12.23 7.52
N PRO A 76 44.66 -12.69 8.78
CA PRO A 76 45.91 -12.79 9.51
C PRO A 76 46.84 -13.82 8.86
N ALA A 77 48.16 -13.57 8.87
CA ALA A 77 49.15 -14.47 8.26
C ALA A 77 49.22 -15.86 8.92
N SER A 78 48.75 -15.97 10.17
CA SER A 78 48.58 -17.20 10.93
C SER A 78 47.38 -18.04 10.48
N ALA A 79 46.47 -17.51 9.66
CA ALA A 79 45.28 -18.23 9.23
C ALA A 79 45.66 -19.52 8.49
N ARG A 80 45.17 -20.65 9.01
CA ARG A 80 45.29 -21.98 8.40
C ARG A 80 43.94 -22.57 8.04
N ARG A 81 42.86 -22.05 8.62
CA ARG A 81 41.48 -22.45 8.38
C ARG A 81 40.58 -21.23 8.22
N VAL A 82 39.68 -21.29 7.24
CA VAL A 82 38.63 -20.29 7.03
C VAL A 82 37.28 -21.02 7.09
N VAL A 83 36.46 -20.64 8.07
CA VAL A 83 35.11 -21.18 8.25
C VAL A 83 34.12 -20.16 7.69
N VAL A 84 33.47 -20.48 6.57
CA VAL A 84 32.48 -19.61 5.95
C VAL A 84 31.13 -19.89 6.58
N LEU A 85 30.57 -18.88 7.25
CA LEU A 85 29.26 -18.90 7.89
C LEU A 85 28.19 -18.52 6.85
N GLU A 86 27.27 -19.43 6.57
CA GLU A 86 26.20 -19.22 5.59
C GLU A 86 24.81 -19.48 6.18
N GLU A 87 23.86 -18.59 5.93
CA GLU A 87 22.48 -18.77 6.37
C GLU A 87 21.77 -19.81 5.49
N GLY A 88 21.19 -20.85 6.09
CA GLY A 88 20.54 -21.94 5.37
C GLY A 88 19.99 -23.07 6.26
N ALA A 89 19.04 -23.85 5.72
CA ALA A 89 18.26 -24.86 6.46
C ALA A 89 18.99 -26.19 6.78
N GLY A 90 20.32 -26.21 6.85
CA GLY A 90 21.11 -27.35 7.34
C GLY A 90 21.03 -28.66 6.55
N LEU A 91 20.40 -28.69 5.37
CA LEU A 91 20.33 -29.87 4.51
C LEU A 91 21.60 -29.97 3.64
N TYR A 92 22.24 -31.14 3.69
CA TYR A 92 23.50 -31.43 3.00
C TYR A 92 23.56 -30.89 1.57
N ALA A 93 24.67 -30.19 1.30
CA ALA A 93 25.35 -30.11 0.01
C ALA A 93 24.83 -29.11 -1.04
N PHE A 94 24.90 -27.81 -0.74
CA PHE A 94 25.49 -26.85 -1.68
C PHE A 94 26.26 -25.77 -0.89
N ASN A 95 27.57 -25.69 -1.10
CA ASN A 95 28.36 -24.54 -0.66
C ASN A 95 27.72 -23.27 -1.27
N GLY A 96 27.28 -22.34 -0.42
CA GLY A 96 26.57 -21.15 -0.83
C GLY A 96 27.45 -20.15 -1.58
N SER A 97 26.85 -19.06 -2.02
CA SER A 97 27.51 -18.11 -2.92
C SER A 97 28.73 -17.44 -2.25
N LEU A 98 28.65 -17.17 -0.95
CA LEU A 98 29.78 -16.65 -0.18
C LEU A 98 30.93 -17.66 -0.16
N TYR A 99 30.66 -18.93 0.15
CA TYR A 99 31.70 -19.96 0.14
C TYR A 99 32.37 -20.05 -1.24
N GLN A 100 31.60 -20.06 -2.33
CA GLN A 100 32.16 -20.15 -3.68
C GLN A 100 33.06 -18.96 -4.01
N ASP A 101 32.65 -17.76 -3.63
CA ASP A 101 33.41 -16.54 -3.87
C ASP A 101 34.69 -16.47 -3.02
N ILE A 102 34.62 -16.90 -1.76
CA ILE A 102 35.79 -17.02 -0.87
C ILE A 102 36.76 -18.09 -1.41
N ALA A 103 36.23 -19.24 -1.86
CA ALA A 103 37.02 -20.31 -2.45
C ALA A 103 37.73 -19.87 -3.72
N ALA A 104 37.03 -19.15 -4.61
CA ALA A 104 37.63 -18.54 -5.78
C ALA A 104 38.73 -17.53 -5.39
N SER A 105 38.47 -16.69 -4.38
CA SER A 105 39.42 -15.66 -3.94
C SER A 105 40.71 -16.26 -3.36
N ILE A 106 40.62 -17.31 -2.55
CA ILE A 106 41.79 -18.00 -2.00
C ILE A 106 42.52 -18.83 -3.07
N ARG A 107 41.78 -19.38 -4.06
CA ARG A 107 42.38 -20.20 -5.12
C ARG A 107 43.10 -19.39 -6.19
N PHE A 108 42.55 -18.24 -6.56
CA PHE A 108 43.01 -17.42 -7.69
C PHE A 108 43.64 -16.10 -7.27
N GLY A 109 43.52 -15.70 -6.00
CA GLY A 109 44.19 -14.53 -5.44
C GLY A 109 45.69 -14.73 -5.19
N PRO A 110 46.40 -13.67 -4.76
CA PRO A 110 47.86 -13.65 -4.57
C PRO A 110 48.33 -14.43 -3.33
N LEU A 111 48.07 -15.74 -3.28
CA LEU A 111 48.47 -16.64 -2.19
C LEU A 111 49.22 -17.87 -2.72
N ALA A 112 50.41 -18.11 -2.17
CA ALA A 112 51.22 -19.28 -2.49
C ALA A 112 50.49 -20.58 -2.10
N ARG A 113 50.70 -21.66 -2.86
CA ARG A 113 49.90 -22.88 -2.72
C ARG A 113 49.99 -23.52 -1.32
N ASP A 114 51.15 -23.42 -0.70
CA ASP A 114 51.48 -23.90 0.65
C ASP A 114 50.93 -23.00 1.78
N GLN A 115 50.49 -21.79 1.45
CA GLN A 115 49.95 -20.81 2.41
C GLN A 115 48.42 -20.74 2.41
N ARG A 116 47.75 -21.49 1.52
CA ARG A 116 46.28 -21.45 1.36
C ARG A 116 45.56 -22.08 2.56
N PRO A 117 44.68 -21.35 3.26
CA PRO A 117 43.93 -21.93 4.36
C PRO A 117 42.92 -22.98 3.86
N ARG A 118 42.66 -23.99 4.69
CA ARG A 118 41.60 -24.98 4.45
C ARG A 118 40.24 -24.29 4.63
N LEU A 119 39.32 -24.55 3.69
CA LEU A 119 37.96 -24.01 3.73
C LEU A 119 37.00 -24.99 4.41
N VAL A 120 36.19 -24.48 5.31
CA VAL A 120 35.13 -25.21 6.01
C VAL A 120 33.84 -24.42 5.82
N SER A 121 32.74 -25.09 5.47
CA SER A 121 31.42 -24.47 5.42
C SER A 121 30.70 -24.70 6.75
N ALA A 122 30.04 -23.68 7.30
CA ALA A 122 29.21 -23.83 8.50
C ALA A 122 27.86 -23.15 8.30
N GLN A 123 26.76 -23.88 8.51
CA GLN A 123 25.41 -23.43 8.13
C GLN A 123 24.43 -23.45 9.31
N ALA A 124 23.65 -22.37 9.44
CA ALA A 124 22.56 -22.21 10.41
C ALA A 124 21.45 -21.32 9.83
N THR A 125 20.26 -21.27 10.44
CA THR A 125 19.21 -20.29 10.08
C THR A 125 19.60 -18.85 10.42
N ASP A 126 20.35 -18.68 11.51
CA ASP A 126 20.98 -17.44 11.95
C ASP A 126 22.21 -17.77 12.82
N PHE A 127 23.01 -16.78 13.18
CA PHE A 127 24.18 -16.95 14.06
C PHE A 127 24.00 -16.33 15.45
N GLY A 128 22.77 -15.97 15.82
CA GLY A 128 22.46 -15.31 17.09
C GLY A 128 22.81 -16.18 18.31
N HIS A 129 22.71 -17.49 18.16
CA HIS A 129 22.99 -18.50 19.19
C HIS A 129 24.48 -18.77 19.43
N LEU A 130 25.40 -18.29 18.58
CA LEU A 130 26.83 -18.49 18.76
C LEU A 130 27.37 -17.61 19.89
N GLN A 131 27.98 -18.23 20.89
CA GLN A 131 28.52 -17.58 22.09
C GLN A 131 30.01 -17.93 22.27
N ALA A 132 30.71 -17.25 23.17
CA ALA A 132 32.15 -17.48 23.42
C ALA A 132 32.47 -18.95 23.77
N ALA A 133 31.59 -19.61 24.54
CA ALA A 133 31.69 -21.02 24.91
C ALA A 133 31.66 -21.97 23.71
N HIS A 134 30.99 -21.56 22.63
CA HIS A 134 30.83 -22.34 21.42
C HIS A 134 32.06 -22.28 20.50
N MET A 135 32.87 -21.22 20.57
CA MET A 135 34.01 -21.01 19.65
C MET A 135 35.04 -22.12 19.74
N THR A 136 35.33 -22.62 20.94
CA THR A 136 36.27 -23.74 21.14
C THR A 136 35.79 -25.02 20.48
N SER A 137 34.49 -25.31 20.57
CA SER A 137 33.87 -26.47 19.90
C SER A 137 33.90 -26.32 18.38
N LEU A 138 33.52 -25.14 17.88
CA LEU A 138 33.55 -24.82 16.44
C LEU A 138 34.95 -25.00 15.85
N VAL A 139 35.97 -24.48 16.53
CA VAL A 139 37.37 -24.62 16.09
C VAL A 139 37.74 -26.09 16.02
N LYS A 140 37.49 -26.87 17.07
CA LYS A 140 37.84 -28.29 17.13
C LYS A 140 37.14 -29.11 16.04
N THR A 141 35.87 -28.84 15.77
CA THR A 141 35.14 -29.50 14.68
C THR A 141 35.70 -29.10 13.31
N ALA A 142 36.02 -27.82 13.10
CA ALA A 142 36.62 -27.33 11.87
C ALA A 142 38.03 -27.90 11.57
N GLU A 143 38.71 -28.48 12.55
CA GLU A 143 39.97 -29.22 12.32
C GLU A 143 39.74 -30.54 11.59
N GLN A 144 38.59 -31.17 11.85
CA GLN A 144 38.30 -32.54 11.40
C GLN A 144 37.36 -32.51 10.20
N GLU A 145 36.37 -31.63 10.20
CA GLU A 145 35.28 -31.61 9.23
C GLU A 145 35.43 -30.49 8.20
N SER A 146 34.81 -30.68 7.03
CA SER A 146 34.77 -29.66 5.95
C SER A 146 33.40 -28.99 5.83
N PHE A 147 32.41 -29.51 6.55
CA PHE A 147 31.06 -29.00 6.65
C PHE A 147 30.59 -29.14 8.11
N ILE A 148 30.04 -28.09 8.69
CA ILE A 148 29.53 -28.04 10.06
C ILE A 148 28.06 -27.64 10.01
N ASN A 149 27.17 -28.49 10.50
CA ASN A 149 25.76 -28.14 10.66
C ASN A 149 25.55 -27.48 12.03
N LEU A 150 25.45 -26.15 12.04
CA LEU A 150 25.19 -25.36 13.25
C LEU A 150 23.69 -25.29 13.58
N ALA A 151 22.80 -25.73 12.67
CA ALA A 151 21.36 -25.84 12.92
C ALA A 151 20.97 -27.14 13.66
N ALA A 152 21.87 -28.12 13.77
CA ALA A 152 21.59 -29.37 14.45
C ALA A 152 21.79 -29.23 15.98
N GLU A 153 21.05 -30.01 16.76
CA GLU A 153 21.11 -30.05 18.24
C GLU A 153 22.50 -30.28 18.90
N PRO A 154 23.53 -30.91 18.29
CA PRO A 154 24.73 -31.29 19.04
C PRO A 154 25.73 -30.13 19.27
N PHE A 155 25.38 -28.88 18.94
CA PHE A 155 26.24 -27.73 19.23
C PHE A 155 25.96 -27.07 20.60
N THR A 156 25.38 -27.84 21.53
CA THR A 156 25.25 -27.48 22.94
C THR A 156 26.58 -27.72 23.66
N ALA A 157 27.13 -26.69 24.30
CA ALA A 157 28.32 -26.83 25.15
C ALA A 157 28.06 -27.86 26.27
N GLN A 158 29.04 -28.72 26.58
CA GLN A 158 28.97 -29.54 27.80
C GLN A 158 29.00 -28.61 29.01
N GLU A 159 27.86 -28.49 29.69
CA GLU A 159 27.70 -27.68 30.88
C GLU A 159 28.40 -28.33 32.09
N GLU A 160 29.38 -27.62 32.65
CA GLU A 160 29.73 -27.81 34.06
C GLU A 160 28.59 -27.27 34.93
N THR A 161 27.95 -28.18 35.65
CA THR A 161 26.92 -27.91 36.66
C THR A 161 27.38 -26.90 37.70
N GLN A 162 26.55 -25.90 38.02
CA GLN A 162 26.02 -25.68 39.38
C GLN A 162 25.00 -24.53 39.46
N ASP A 163 23.94 -24.81 40.23
CA ASP A 163 22.83 -23.98 40.74
C ASP A 163 21.74 -23.45 39.79
N GLY A 164 20.68 -24.26 39.66
CA GLY A 164 19.28 -23.83 39.58
C GLY A 164 18.93 -22.87 38.45
N ALA A 165 19.13 -23.30 37.19
CA ALA A 165 18.79 -22.48 36.04
C ALA A 165 17.28 -22.18 35.96
N TRP A 166 16.92 -20.91 35.77
CA TRP A 166 15.54 -20.47 35.62
C TRP A 166 15.42 -19.28 34.66
N SER A 167 14.23 -19.09 34.08
CA SER A 167 13.90 -17.94 33.24
C SER A 167 12.49 -17.43 33.51
N ALA A 168 12.33 -16.12 33.45
CA ALA A 168 11.05 -15.42 33.54
C ALA A 168 10.90 -14.45 32.35
N VAL A 169 9.65 -14.22 31.94
CA VAL A 169 9.30 -13.25 30.90
C VAL A 169 8.18 -12.34 31.38
N PHE A 170 8.28 -11.06 31.02
CA PHE A 170 7.35 -10.00 31.37
C PHE A 170 6.92 -9.29 30.09
N TRP A 171 5.61 -9.22 29.88
CA TRP A 171 4.95 -8.56 28.75
C TRP A 171 4.17 -7.36 29.27
N ASP A 172 4.50 -6.18 28.77
CA ASP A 172 3.91 -4.95 29.26
C ASP A 172 3.82 -3.84 28.20
N LEU A 173 3.02 -2.81 28.50
CA LEU A 173 2.94 -1.59 27.73
C LEU A 173 3.60 -0.45 28.53
N GLU A 174 4.46 0.33 27.89
CA GLU A 174 5.28 1.35 28.56
C GLU A 174 4.43 2.40 29.30
N GLN A 175 3.25 2.72 28.78
CA GLN A 175 2.32 3.66 29.42
C GLN A 175 1.67 3.15 30.71
N ASP A 176 1.68 1.84 30.97
CA ASP A 176 1.04 1.23 32.15
C ASP A 176 1.93 1.32 33.41
N GLY A 177 3.12 1.95 33.29
CA GLY A 177 4.01 2.21 34.43
C GLY A 177 4.63 0.97 35.08
N SER A 178 4.56 -0.19 34.41
CA SER A 178 4.98 -1.50 34.91
C SER A 178 6.27 -2.06 34.28
N SER A 179 6.77 -1.42 33.22
CA SER A 179 7.89 -1.88 32.39
C SER A 179 9.25 -2.01 33.10
N ALA A 180 9.40 -1.36 34.26
CA ALA A 180 10.62 -1.46 35.06
C ALA A 180 10.71 -2.75 35.89
N ALA A 181 9.57 -3.42 36.15
CA ALA A 181 9.46 -4.54 37.09
C ALA A 181 10.41 -5.69 36.75
N GLY A 182 10.45 -6.14 35.49
CA GLY A 182 11.33 -7.25 35.08
C GLY A 182 12.83 -6.94 35.28
N LEU A 183 13.27 -5.70 35.04
CA LEU A 183 14.67 -5.34 35.32
C LEU A 183 14.94 -5.27 36.83
N HIS A 184 14.00 -4.74 37.61
CA HIS A 184 14.12 -4.67 39.07
C HIS A 184 14.16 -6.06 39.71
N ASP A 185 13.31 -6.98 39.25
CA ASP A 185 13.28 -8.39 39.65
C ASP A 185 14.59 -9.12 39.33
N ALA A 186 15.25 -8.76 38.22
CA ALA A 186 16.59 -9.25 37.93
C ALA A 186 17.60 -8.80 38.99
N HIS A 187 17.59 -7.52 39.40
CA HIS A 187 18.49 -6.99 40.43
C HIS A 187 18.24 -7.60 41.82
N LEU A 188 17.01 -8.05 42.10
CA LEU A 188 16.66 -8.75 43.34
C LEU A 188 17.20 -10.18 43.40
N SER A 189 17.56 -10.76 42.26
CA SER A 189 18.05 -12.13 42.17
C SER A 189 19.53 -12.24 42.52
N GLN A 190 19.88 -13.02 43.55
CA GLN A 190 21.25 -13.19 44.04
C GLN A 190 22.09 -14.24 43.26
N HIS A 191 21.67 -14.64 42.05
CA HIS A 191 22.37 -15.67 41.27
C HIS A 191 23.66 -15.14 40.62
N ALA A 192 24.72 -15.96 40.63
CA ALA A 192 26.05 -15.58 40.14
C ALA A 192 26.14 -15.40 38.60
N ARG A 193 25.17 -15.93 37.82
CA ARG A 193 25.11 -15.85 36.35
C ARG A 193 23.70 -15.47 35.90
N LEU A 194 23.38 -14.20 36.01
CA LEU A 194 22.10 -13.63 35.61
C LEU A 194 22.25 -12.81 34.32
N SER A 195 21.29 -12.95 33.41
CA SER A 195 21.14 -12.10 32.23
C SER A 195 19.71 -11.57 32.17
N ALA A 196 19.56 -10.32 31.76
CA ALA A 196 18.27 -9.72 31.48
C ALA A 196 18.33 -9.06 30.10
N ARG A 197 17.33 -9.32 29.27
CA ARG A 197 17.19 -8.76 27.93
C ARG A 197 15.85 -8.06 27.83
N VAL A 198 15.87 -6.78 27.48
CA VAL A 198 14.68 -6.00 27.20
C VAL A 198 14.58 -5.80 25.69
N THR A 199 13.45 -6.20 25.11
CA THR A 199 13.08 -5.95 23.72
C THR A 199 11.88 -5.03 23.71
N ARG A 200 11.94 -3.97 22.91
CA ARG A 200 10.87 -2.96 22.83
C ARG A 200 10.39 -2.85 21.40
N ASP A 201 9.08 -2.76 21.23
CA ASP A 201 8.45 -2.32 20.00
C ASP A 201 7.80 -0.95 20.24
N SER A 202 8.56 0.11 19.92
CA SER A 202 8.09 1.49 20.04
C SER A 202 7.07 1.90 18.98
N TYR A 203 6.73 1.01 18.03
CA TYR A 203 5.85 1.28 16.90
C TYR A 203 4.51 0.52 16.98
N HIS A 204 4.26 -0.15 18.10
CA HIS A 204 3.00 -0.83 18.36
C HIS A 204 1.84 0.18 18.52
N VAL A 205 0.74 -0.06 17.79
CA VAL A 205 -0.47 0.78 17.82
C VAL A 205 -1.18 0.57 19.16
N GLY A 206 -1.31 1.63 19.97
CA GLY A 206 -1.81 1.54 21.33
C GLY A 206 -0.75 1.71 22.41
N GLY A 207 0.51 1.98 22.04
CA GLY A 207 1.62 2.35 22.94
C GLY A 207 2.76 1.32 22.90
N PRO A 208 4.00 1.70 23.29
CA PRO A 208 5.17 0.83 23.16
C PRO A 208 5.04 -0.48 23.93
N VAL A 209 5.21 -1.61 23.25
CA VAL A 209 5.28 -2.92 23.92
C VAL A 209 6.69 -3.15 24.42
N VAL A 210 6.81 -3.53 25.68
CA VAL A 210 8.08 -3.95 26.27
C VAL A 210 7.96 -5.42 26.65
N HIS A 211 8.98 -6.16 26.27
CA HIS A 211 9.17 -7.54 26.64
C HIS A 211 10.50 -7.66 27.36
N THR A 212 10.46 -8.10 28.61
CA THR A 212 11.67 -8.31 29.42
C THR A 212 11.83 -9.79 29.71
N GLN A 213 12.94 -10.37 29.28
CA GLN A 213 13.35 -11.72 29.61
C GLN A 213 14.46 -11.68 30.66
N ILE A 214 14.29 -12.42 31.75
CA ILE A 214 15.33 -12.67 32.76
C ILE A 214 15.71 -14.15 32.70
N GLN A 215 17.00 -14.44 32.81
CA GLN A 215 17.52 -15.80 32.78
C GLN A 215 18.71 -15.94 33.71
N ALA A 216 18.63 -16.89 34.65
CA ALA A 216 19.74 -17.36 35.46
C ALA A 216 20.18 -18.73 34.96
N GLY A 217 21.49 -18.90 34.70
CA GLY A 217 22.01 -20.14 34.10
C GLY A 217 21.53 -20.37 32.66
N HIS A 218 21.61 -21.62 32.19
CA HIS A 218 21.23 -22.00 30.83
C HIS A 218 19.92 -22.79 30.86
N THR A 219 18.81 -22.14 30.48
CA THR A 219 17.50 -22.80 30.33
C THR A 219 16.75 -22.22 29.15
N SER A 220 16.19 -23.07 28.29
CA SER A 220 15.46 -22.63 27.09
C SER A 220 14.01 -22.24 27.36
N ASN A 221 13.48 -22.55 28.55
CA ASN A 221 12.05 -22.42 28.84
C ASN A 221 11.80 -21.48 30.03
N HIS A 222 10.71 -20.69 29.96
CA HIS A 222 10.30 -19.75 31.00
C HIS A 222 9.43 -20.42 32.07
N GLN A 223 9.84 -20.40 33.33
CA GLN A 223 9.05 -20.91 34.46
C GLN A 223 8.05 -19.90 35.01
N PHE A 224 8.21 -18.62 34.67
CA PHE A 224 7.31 -17.54 35.06
C PHE A 224 6.99 -16.65 33.85
N VAL A 225 5.71 -16.37 33.62
CA VAL A 225 5.21 -15.48 32.56
C VAL A 225 4.29 -14.45 33.20
N SER A 226 4.64 -13.17 33.09
CA SER A 226 3.83 -12.06 33.57
C SER A 226 3.27 -11.27 32.40
N ILE A 227 1.96 -11.07 32.35
CA ILE A 227 1.26 -10.32 31.30
C ILE A 227 0.55 -9.14 31.96
N HIS A 228 1.19 -7.97 31.91
CA HIS A 228 0.74 -6.77 32.60
C HIS A 228 -0.42 -6.07 31.88
N ASN A 229 -0.65 -6.43 30.61
CA ASN A 229 -1.80 -5.99 29.84
C ASN A 229 -2.38 -7.15 29.04
N VAL A 230 -3.63 -7.54 29.35
CA VAL A 230 -4.28 -8.70 28.73
C VAL A 230 -4.50 -8.57 27.23
N SER A 231 -4.50 -7.36 26.66
CA SER A 231 -4.65 -7.18 25.20
C SER A 231 -3.55 -7.90 24.41
N LEU A 232 -2.33 -7.98 24.96
CA LEU A 232 -1.15 -8.55 24.30
C LEU A 232 -1.30 -10.04 23.97
N VAL A 233 -2.19 -10.79 24.64
CA VAL A 233 -2.41 -12.22 24.35
C VAL A 233 -3.08 -12.48 23.00
N LYS A 234 -3.65 -11.44 22.39
CA LYS A 234 -4.25 -11.50 21.04
C LYS A 234 -3.25 -11.14 19.94
N GLU A 235 -2.17 -10.48 20.30
CA GLU A 235 -1.21 -9.88 19.37
C GLU A 235 0.14 -10.61 19.37
N TYR A 236 0.49 -11.27 20.47
CA TYR A 236 1.75 -11.98 20.65
C TYR A 236 1.52 -13.39 21.22
N ASP A 237 2.38 -14.34 20.83
CA ASP A 237 2.51 -15.64 21.49
C ASP A 237 3.23 -15.46 22.84
N THR A 238 2.50 -14.94 23.82
CA THR A 238 3.06 -14.60 25.14
C THR A 238 3.48 -15.83 25.96
N LEU A 239 3.08 -17.03 25.55
CA LEU A 239 3.47 -18.32 26.16
C LEU A 239 4.56 -19.05 25.38
N HIS A 240 5.18 -18.38 24.40
CA HIS A 240 6.29 -18.95 23.65
C HIS A 240 7.42 -19.38 24.60
N HIS A 241 7.92 -20.61 24.44
CA HIS A 241 8.91 -21.23 25.33
C HIS A 241 8.51 -21.31 26.83
N ALA A 242 7.25 -21.17 27.22
CA ALA A 242 6.85 -21.43 28.60
C ALA A 242 7.07 -22.90 28.98
N SER A 243 7.58 -23.14 30.19
CA SER A 243 7.89 -24.49 30.69
C SER A 243 6.64 -25.23 31.19
N PRO A 244 6.64 -26.57 31.23
CA PRO A 244 5.58 -27.32 31.90
C PRO A 244 5.43 -26.89 33.37
N ASN A 245 4.20 -26.66 33.83
CA ASN A 245 3.84 -26.10 35.14
C ASN A 245 4.33 -24.66 35.39
N ALA A 246 4.59 -23.89 34.33
CA ALA A 246 4.89 -22.46 34.44
C ALA A 246 3.79 -21.72 35.21
N THR A 247 4.21 -20.70 35.96
CA THR A 247 3.28 -19.78 36.62
C THR A 247 3.01 -18.62 35.68
N VAL A 248 1.74 -18.39 35.36
CA VAL A 248 1.28 -17.35 34.42
C VAL A 248 0.39 -16.38 35.18
N VAL A 249 0.67 -15.07 35.07
CA VAL A 249 -0.10 -14.03 35.74
C VAL A 249 -0.65 -13.04 34.73
N ILE A 250 -1.95 -12.71 34.82
CA ILE A 250 -2.63 -11.81 33.88
C ILE A 250 -3.30 -10.65 34.61
N ASN A 251 -3.00 -9.43 34.18
CA ASN A 251 -3.61 -8.20 34.70
C ASN A 251 -4.97 -7.89 34.07
N GLY A 252 -5.86 -7.33 34.86
CA GLY A 252 -7.10 -6.72 34.39
C GLY A 252 -8.05 -6.37 35.54
N PRO A 253 -9.15 -5.67 35.25
CA PRO A 253 -10.10 -5.22 36.26
C PRO A 253 -11.06 -6.34 36.69
N TRP A 254 -10.50 -7.45 37.17
CA TRP A 254 -11.25 -8.68 37.47
C TRP A 254 -11.96 -8.56 38.82
N SER A 255 -13.26 -8.85 38.87
CA SER A 255 -13.96 -9.03 40.15
C SER A 255 -13.82 -10.47 40.66
N HIS A 256 -13.82 -11.44 39.74
CA HIS A 256 -13.59 -12.86 39.97
C HIS A 256 -12.63 -13.44 38.91
N GLY A 257 -11.85 -14.47 39.29
CA GLY A 257 -10.80 -15.02 38.42
C GLY A 257 -11.32 -15.76 37.17
N ASP A 258 -12.58 -16.20 37.17
CA ASP A 258 -13.26 -16.85 36.05
C ASP A 258 -13.63 -15.88 34.91
N GLU A 259 -13.73 -14.58 35.19
CA GLU A 259 -13.99 -13.53 34.17
C GLU A 259 -12.93 -13.50 33.06
N VAL A 260 -11.71 -13.97 33.36
CA VAL A 260 -10.61 -14.04 32.40
C VAL A 260 -10.94 -14.94 31.21
N GLU A 261 -11.79 -15.96 31.38
CA GLU A 261 -12.16 -16.90 30.31
C GLU A 261 -12.76 -16.17 29.09
N GLY A 262 -13.56 -15.12 29.31
CA GLY A 262 -14.20 -14.38 28.23
C GLY A 262 -13.23 -13.56 27.36
N VAL A 263 -11.99 -13.35 27.83
CA VAL A 263 -11.02 -12.45 27.18
C VAL A 263 -9.90 -13.20 26.46
N LEU A 264 -9.56 -14.41 26.94
CA LEU A 264 -8.47 -15.22 26.39
C LEU A 264 -8.84 -15.88 25.06
N SER A 265 -7.88 -15.91 24.12
CA SER A 265 -8.02 -16.63 22.85
C SER A 265 -8.02 -18.15 23.05
N ASN A 266 -8.53 -18.89 22.05
CA ASN A 266 -8.56 -20.35 22.10
C ASN A 266 -7.15 -20.94 22.12
N GLU A 267 -6.23 -20.34 21.36
CA GLU A 267 -4.83 -20.70 21.27
C GLU A 267 -4.13 -20.58 22.62
N PHE A 268 -4.37 -19.47 23.32
CA PHE A 268 -3.80 -19.24 24.64
C PHE A 268 -4.36 -20.21 25.70
N LYS A 269 -5.69 -20.44 25.70
CA LYS A 269 -6.35 -21.42 26.58
C LYS A 269 -5.83 -22.84 26.37
N PHE A 270 -5.73 -23.25 25.10
CA PHE A 270 -5.20 -24.56 24.73
C PHE A 270 -3.76 -24.70 25.21
N LYS A 271 -2.91 -23.70 24.97
CA LYS A 271 -1.51 -23.71 25.39
C LYS A 271 -1.32 -23.79 26.89
N LEU A 272 -2.14 -23.08 27.67
CA LEU A 272 -2.15 -23.19 29.14
C LEU A 272 -2.42 -24.62 29.61
N THR A 273 -3.39 -25.32 28.99
CA THR A 273 -3.70 -26.71 29.34
C THR A 273 -2.62 -27.69 28.91
N GLU A 274 -2.02 -27.50 27.72
CA GLU A 274 -0.89 -28.30 27.25
C GLU A 274 0.30 -28.23 28.23
N LEU A 275 0.56 -27.04 28.75
CA LEU A 275 1.65 -26.79 29.69
C LEU A 275 1.32 -27.19 31.14
N ASN A 276 0.06 -27.54 31.44
CA ASN A 276 -0.43 -27.68 32.83
C ASN A 276 -0.05 -26.46 33.71
N ALA A 277 -0.20 -25.26 33.14
CA ALA A 277 0.25 -24.01 33.76
C ALA A 277 -0.57 -23.64 35.00
N LYS A 278 0.04 -22.89 35.93
CA LYS A 278 -0.66 -22.29 37.07
C LYS A 278 -1.06 -20.87 36.72
N LEU A 279 -2.34 -20.63 36.45
CA LEU A 279 -2.86 -19.33 36.06
C LEU A 279 -3.32 -18.53 37.29
N TYR A 280 -2.86 -17.28 37.40
CA TYR A 280 -3.29 -16.31 38.40
C TYR A 280 -3.76 -15.02 37.72
N THR A 281 -4.72 -14.35 38.35
CA THR A 281 -5.21 -13.02 37.94
C THR A 281 -4.96 -12.00 39.04
N ILE A 282 -4.75 -10.75 38.63
CA ILE A 282 -4.56 -9.61 39.53
C ILE A 282 -5.13 -8.33 38.90
N ASP A 283 -5.60 -7.41 39.76
CA ASP A 283 -5.97 -6.05 39.38
C ASP A 283 -4.92 -5.09 39.97
N ALA A 284 -3.88 -4.82 39.20
CA ALA A 284 -2.77 -3.98 39.66
C ALA A 284 -3.19 -2.51 39.87
N ALA A 285 -4.18 -2.02 39.09
CA ALA A 285 -4.67 -0.65 39.19
C ALA A 285 -5.44 -0.41 40.49
N ARG A 286 -6.30 -1.35 40.88
CA ARG A 286 -7.00 -1.30 42.18
C ARG A 286 -6.02 -1.33 43.34
N ILE A 287 -5.01 -2.22 43.30
CA ILE A 287 -3.99 -2.30 44.35
C ILE A 287 -3.23 -0.97 44.46
N ALA A 288 -2.80 -0.41 43.33
CA ALA A 288 -2.11 0.89 43.31
C ALA A 288 -2.97 1.99 43.93
N GLN A 289 -4.28 2.02 43.65
CA GLN A 289 -5.21 2.97 44.25
C GLN A 289 -5.39 2.77 45.77
N GLU A 290 -5.53 1.54 46.23
CA GLU A 290 -5.73 1.20 47.65
C GLU A 290 -4.53 1.58 48.53
N VAL A 291 -3.31 1.40 48.02
CA VAL A 291 -2.07 1.74 48.74
C VAL A 291 -1.53 3.15 48.44
N GLY A 292 -2.24 3.92 47.61
CA GLY A 292 -1.88 5.32 47.30
C GLY A 292 -0.68 5.49 46.36
N LEU A 293 -0.40 4.50 45.50
CA LEU A 293 0.60 4.59 44.43
C LEU A 293 0.06 5.36 43.22
N ASN A 294 0.95 6.10 42.56
CA ASN A 294 0.68 6.70 41.26
C ASN A 294 0.69 5.60 40.18
N GLU A 295 -0.14 5.74 39.13
CA GLU A 295 -0.15 4.90 37.92
C GLU A 295 1.26 4.65 37.33
N LYS A 296 2.19 5.62 37.43
CA LYS A 296 3.59 5.46 36.99
C LYS A 296 4.45 4.58 37.91
N SER A 297 3.93 4.17 39.05
CA SER A 297 4.62 3.39 40.09
C SER A 297 4.09 1.96 40.21
N THR A 298 3.30 1.51 39.22
CA THR A 298 2.68 0.19 39.22
C THR A 298 3.70 -0.95 39.13
N HIS A 299 4.93 -0.70 38.68
CA HIS A 299 6.05 -1.66 38.74
C HIS A 299 6.27 -2.29 40.13
N LEU A 300 6.05 -1.54 41.22
CA LEU A 300 6.17 -2.05 42.59
C LEU A 300 5.17 -3.18 42.89
N VAL A 301 3.98 -3.13 42.30
CA VAL A 301 2.96 -4.18 42.42
C VAL A 301 3.45 -5.45 41.71
N TRP A 302 4.05 -5.30 40.53
CA TRP A 302 4.54 -6.42 39.72
C TRP A 302 5.78 -7.10 40.29
N GLU A 303 6.70 -6.35 40.88
CA GLU A 303 7.85 -6.92 41.61
C GLU A 303 7.38 -7.74 42.83
N ALA A 304 6.37 -7.24 43.55
CA ALA A 304 5.74 -7.98 44.64
C ALA A 304 5.05 -9.27 44.13
N VAL A 305 4.38 -9.23 42.98
CA VAL A 305 3.77 -10.41 42.33
C VAL A 305 4.83 -11.48 42.04
N PHE A 306 5.96 -11.10 41.43
CA PHE A 306 7.04 -12.02 41.09
C PHE A 306 7.62 -12.70 42.35
N LEU A 307 7.91 -11.92 43.40
CA LEU A 307 8.46 -12.44 44.65
C LEU A 307 7.50 -13.36 45.40
N VAL A 308 6.22 -13.03 45.43
CA VAL A 308 5.17 -13.81 46.13
C VAL A 308 4.93 -15.15 45.41
N LEU A 309 4.78 -15.14 44.09
CA LEU A 309 4.40 -16.33 43.32
C LEU A 309 5.56 -17.22 42.93
N TYR A 310 6.66 -16.64 42.44
CA TYR A 310 7.75 -17.39 41.83
C TYR A 310 8.88 -17.70 42.80
N GLN A 311 9.46 -16.68 43.44
CA GLN A 311 10.52 -16.91 44.42
C GLN A 311 10.00 -17.41 45.79
N ARG A 312 8.69 -17.31 46.03
CA ARG A 312 8.04 -17.68 47.31
C ARG A 312 8.79 -17.11 48.51
N ALA A 313 9.30 -15.89 48.37
CA ALA A 313 10.18 -15.29 49.34
C ALA A 313 9.40 -15.02 50.63
N GLN A 314 9.76 -15.71 51.72
CA GLN A 314 9.15 -15.48 53.05
C GLN A 314 9.37 -14.05 53.55
N ASN A 315 10.28 -13.29 52.92
CA ASN A 315 10.65 -11.92 53.23
C ASN A 315 10.55 -10.98 52.00
N ALA A 316 9.57 -11.17 51.11
CA ALA A 316 9.38 -10.34 49.90
C ALA A 316 9.41 -8.82 50.17
N ALA A 317 8.75 -8.36 51.24
CA ALA A 317 8.76 -6.95 51.63
C ALA A 317 10.16 -6.44 52.04
N GLU A 318 10.98 -7.28 52.67
CA GLU A 318 12.36 -6.93 53.04
C GLU A 318 13.27 -6.84 51.81
N LEU A 319 13.11 -7.77 50.85
CA LEU A 319 13.86 -7.77 49.60
C LEU A 319 13.56 -6.52 48.75
N LEU A 320 12.28 -6.17 48.59
CA LEU A 320 11.87 -4.95 47.90
C LEU A 320 12.34 -3.70 48.63
N ALA A 321 12.20 -3.64 49.96
CA ALA A 321 12.67 -2.50 50.72
C ALA A 321 14.20 -2.31 50.57
N ASN A 322 14.97 -3.40 50.45
CA ASN A 322 16.41 -3.33 50.22
C ASN A 322 16.78 -2.80 48.83
N LEU A 323 15.99 -3.06 47.79
CA LEU A 323 16.25 -2.57 46.43
C LEU A 323 16.18 -1.03 46.36
N TYR A 324 15.24 -0.44 47.11
CA TYR A 324 14.97 1.01 47.10
C TYR A 324 15.59 1.76 48.30
N LYS A 325 16.51 1.13 49.05
CA LYS A 325 17.23 1.80 50.16
C LYS A 325 18.15 2.91 49.63
N GLU A 326 17.80 4.17 49.87
CA GLU A 326 18.74 5.30 49.68
C GLU A 326 19.73 5.39 50.86
N PRO A 327 21.01 5.75 50.60
CA PRO A 327 22.00 5.87 51.64
C PRO A 327 21.94 7.24 52.33
N GLN A 328 20.87 7.60 53.07
CA GLN A 328 20.89 8.70 54.08
C GLN A 328 19.88 8.54 55.24
N SER A 329 20.28 9.09 56.41
CA SER A 329 19.63 8.98 57.71
C SER A 329 18.42 9.91 57.91
N GLY A 330 17.33 9.40 58.49
CA GLY A 330 16.22 10.21 59.05
C GLY A 330 14.84 9.57 58.83
N ASP A 331 13.80 10.15 59.47
CA ASP A 331 12.38 9.69 59.53
C ASP A 331 11.72 9.28 58.19
N LYS A 332 12.33 9.57 57.03
CA LYS A 332 11.83 9.14 55.70
C LYS A 332 12.05 7.66 55.39
N ALA A 333 13.04 7.00 55.99
CA ALA A 333 13.29 5.56 55.77
C ALA A 333 12.16 4.66 56.32
N VAL A 334 11.41 5.14 57.32
CA VAL A 334 10.27 4.43 57.93
C VAL A 334 9.04 4.44 57.01
N SER A 335 8.90 5.44 56.12
CA SER A 335 7.75 5.60 55.22
C SER A 335 7.77 4.67 54.01
N LEU A 336 8.95 4.31 53.49
CA LEU A 336 9.08 3.45 52.30
C LEU A 336 8.92 1.97 52.65
N ALA A 337 9.48 1.53 53.78
CA ALA A 337 9.35 0.16 54.26
C ALA A 337 7.88 -0.20 54.59
N ALA A 338 7.13 0.75 55.15
CA ALA A 338 5.69 0.59 55.39
C ALA A 338 4.91 0.45 54.07
N LEU A 339 5.15 1.34 53.11
CA LEU A 339 4.51 1.30 51.78
C LEU A 339 4.78 -0.02 51.05
N VAL A 340 6.04 -0.49 51.03
CA VAL A 340 6.41 -1.76 50.39
C VAL A 340 5.73 -2.96 51.09
N THR A 341 5.60 -2.91 52.42
CA THR A 341 4.87 -3.94 53.17
C THR A 341 3.39 -3.95 52.80
N ASP A 342 2.77 -2.77 52.74
CA ASP A 342 1.36 -2.62 52.35
C ASP A 342 1.10 -3.13 50.93
N VAL A 343 2.01 -2.88 49.98
CA VAL A 343 1.95 -3.39 48.60
C VAL A 343 2.03 -4.92 48.57
N VAL A 344 3.00 -5.53 49.26
CA VAL A 344 3.15 -6.99 49.30
C VAL A 344 1.93 -7.66 49.94
N ASP A 345 1.39 -7.09 51.02
CA ASP A 345 0.18 -7.59 51.68
C ASP A 345 -1.06 -7.46 50.79
N ALA A 346 -1.20 -6.35 50.05
CA ALA A 346 -2.29 -6.14 49.12
C ALA A 346 -2.23 -7.10 47.92
N VAL A 347 -1.03 -7.35 47.38
CA VAL A 347 -0.79 -8.35 46.32
C VAL A 347 -1.14 -9.75 46.79
N ALA A 348 -0.65 -10.15 47.98
CA ALA A 348 -0.91 -11.48 48.53
C ALA A 348 -2.41 -11.75 48.77
N LYS A 349 -3.19 -10.71 49.09
CA LYS A 349 -4.66 -10.81 49.26
C LYS A 349 -5.44 -10.79 47.95
N SER A 350 -4.91 -10.13 46.92
CA SER A 350 -5.63 -9.88 45.66
C SER A 350 -5.35 -10.90 44.56
N LEU A 351 -4.26 -11.67 44.67
CA LEU A 351 -3.92 -12.74 43.74
C LEU A 351 -4.97 -13.85 43.76
N THR A 352 -5.62 -14.08 42.61
CA THR A 352 -6.70 -15.07 42.49
C THR A 352 -6.27 -16.20 41.57
N PRO A 353 -6.19 -17.47 42.04
CA PRO A 353 -5.90 -18.61 41.18
C PRO A 353 -7.10 -18.91 40.28
N VAL A 354 -6.83 -19.30 39.04
CA VAL A 354 -7.86 -19.67 38.04
C VAL A 354 -7.71 -21.14 37.68
N GLU A 355 -8.81 -21.89 37.79
CA GLU A 355 -8.83 -23.31 37.43
C GLU A 355 -8.88 -23.46 35.90
N LEU A 356 -7.97 -24.27 35.34
CA LEU A 356 -7.99 -24.58 33.91
C LEU A 356 -9.12 -25.57 33.63
N LEU A 357 -10.09 -25.15 32.81
CA LEU A 357 -11.30 -25.94 32.59
C LEU A 357 -11.03 -27.10 31.61
N PRO A 358 -11.57 -28.31 31.85
CA PRO A 358 -11.39 -29.47 30.95
C PRO A 358 -11.70 -29.21 29.46
N PRO A 359 -12.73 -28.41 29.08
CA PRO A 359 -13.02 -28.10 27.68
C PRO A 359 -11.91 -27.38 26.92
N TRP A 360 -10.96 -26.73 27.61
CA TRP A 360 -9.87 -25.99 26.96
C TRP A 360 -8.86 -26.91 26.25
N THR A 361 -8.91 -28.21 26.50
CA THR A 361 -8.05 -29.24 25.87
C THR A 361 -8.48 -29.63 24.45
N ILE A 362 -9.67 -29.22 24.00
CA ILE A 362 -10.29 -29.65 22.73
C ILE A 362 -10.87 -28.47 21.92
N LEU A 363 -10.20 -27.32 21.96
CA LEU A 363 -10.62 -26.09 21.26
C LEU A 363 -10.20 -26.11 19.77
N GLU A 364 -10.99 -25.48 18.92
CA GLU A 364 -10.61 -25.20 17.53
C GLU A 364 -9.60 -24.04 17.49
N LEU A 365 -8.49 -24.26 16.78
CA LEU A 365 -7.34 -23.34 16.69
C LEU A 365 -7.28 -22.69 15.30
N SER A 366 -6.92 -21.41 15.24
CA SER A 366 -6.65 -20.69 13.99
C SER A 366 -5.30 -21.06 13.38
N ASP A 367 -5.17 -20.93 12.05
CA ASP A 367 -3.89 -21.04 11.32
C ASP A 367 -2.97 -19.81 11.49
N THR A 368 -3.40 -18.81 12.27
CA THR A 368 -2.68 -17.55 12.45
C THR A 368 -1.48 -17.72 13.38
N VAL A 369 -0.27 -17.40 12.90
CA VAL A 369 0.97 -17.47 13.70
C VAL A 369 1.24 -16.10 14.34
N LEU A 370 1.14 -16.02 15.68
CA LEU A 370 1.47 -14.81 16.42
C LEU A 370 2.99 -14.69 16.67
N PRO A 371 3.56 -13.47 16.65
CA PRO A 371 4.97 -13.25 16.96
C PRO A 371 5.30 -13.56 18.43
N ALA A 372 6.45 -14.21 18.67
CA ALA A 372 6.93 -14.61 19.99
C ALA A 372 7.74 -13.53 20.73
N LEU A 373 8.20 -12.50 20.02
CA LEU A 373 8.94 -11.36 20.56
C LEU A 373 8.43 -10.08 19.91
N PRO A 374 8.47 -8.92 20.60
CA PRO A 374 8.22 -7.64 19.96
C PRO A 374 9.20 -7.44 18.80
N LEU A 375 8.70 -6.94 17.68
CA LEU A 375 9.52 -6.70 16.49
C LEU A 375 10.50 -5.56 16.80
N GLY A 376 11.75 -5.91 17.06
CA GLY A 376 12.84 -4.96 17.17
C GLY A 376 13.09 -4.31 15.81
N ARG A 377 12.33 -3.28 15.46
CA ARG A 377 12.59 -2.44 14.29
C ARG A 377 13.83 -1.60 14.58
N LEU A 378 15.00 -2.23 14.46
CA LEU A 378 16.28 -1.54 14.50
C LEU A 378 16.32 -0.54 13.35
N VAL A 379 16.48 0.73 13.70
CA VAL A 379 16.70 1.83 12.79
C VAL A 379 17.99 1.54 12.01
N THR A 380 17.86 0.95 10.83
CA THR A 380 18.74 1.32 9.73
C THR A 380 18.49 2.81 9.49
N ALA A 381 19.55 3.57 9.21
CA ALA A 381 19.47 5.00 8.96
C ALA A 381 18.68 5.29 7.67
N SER A 382 17.35 5.15 7.78
CA SER A 382 16.31 5.66 6.92
C SER A 382 15.24 6.17 7.89
N GLY A 383 15.58 7.24 8.59
CA GLY A 383 14.58 8.07 9.25
C GLY A 383 13.68 8.67 8.18
N GLN A 384 12.67 7.92 7.78
CA GLN A 384 11.40 8.49 7.37
C GLN A 384 10.42 8.13 8.48
N GLU A 385 10.12 9.13 9.29
CA GLU A 385 8.89 9.17 10.06
C GLU A 385 7.75 8.78 9.12
N SER A 386 7.12 7.63 9.35
CA SER A 386 5.72 7.49 8.96
C SER A 386 4.91 8.29 9.98
N GLN A 387 4.96 9.61 9.85
CA GLN A 387 3.83 10.44 10.23
C GLN A 387 2.64 9.88 9.46
N GLU A 388 1.50 9.67 10.12
CA GLU A 388 0.23 9.66 9.40
C GLU A 388 0.23 10.94 8.55
N GLY A 389 0.40 10.75 7.25
CA GLY A 389 0.89 11.81 6.37
C GLY A 389 -0.18 12.88 6.23
N THR A 390 -0.02 13.98 6.95
CA THR A 390 -0.63 15.24 6.52
C THR A 390 0.14 15.73 5.32
N SER A 391 -0.55 16.28 4.33
CA SER A 391 0.16 16.94 3.23
C SER A 391 1.02 18.06 3.81
N GLN A 392 2.24 18.29 3.32
CA GLN A 392 3.15 19.32 3.85
C GLN A 392 3.87 20.03 2.71
N VAL A 393 3.95 21.37 2.78
CA VAL A 393 4.84 22.15 1.92
C VAL A 393 6.29 21.95 2.34
N ASP A 394 7.09 21.41 1.43
CA ASP A 394 8.50 21.06 1.63
C ASP A 394 9.43 22.00 0.85
N SER A 395 10.69 22.11 1.26
CA SER A 395 11.70 22.83 0.47
C SER A 395 11.98 22.11 -0.85
N TRP A 396 12.07 22.85 -1.95
CA TRP A 396 12.42 22.29 -3.27
C TRP A 396 13.75 21.51 -3.27
N HIS A 397 14.67 21.83 -2.35
CA HIS A 397 15.93 21.10 -2.19
C HIS A 397 15.71 19.62 -1.77
N LYS A 398 14.67 19.34 -0.97
CA LYS A 398 14.31 17.98 -0.53
C LYS A 398 13.84 17.14 -1.73
N ALA A 399 12.95 17.70 -2.54
CA ALA A 399 12.50 17.08 -3.79
C ALA A 399 13.65 16.88 -4.78
N ALA A 400 14.54 17.87 -4.90
CA ALA A 400 15.74 17.76 -5.74
C ALA A 400 16.68 16.64 -5.25
N TRP A 401 16.89 16.49 -3.94
CA TRP A 401 17.67 15.38 -3.37
C TRP A 401 17.03 14.03 -3.63
N GLN A 402 15.71 13.90 -3.46
CA GLN A 402 14.97 12.67 -3.76
C GLN A 402 15.10 12.26 -5.24
N LEU A 403 15.05 13.24 -6.16
CA LEU A 403 15.24 13.00 -7.59
C LEU A 403 16.70 12.70 -7.98
N MET A 404 17.68 13.31 -7.32
CA MET A 404 19.11 13.06 -7.59
C MET A 404 19.59 11.72 -7.00
N PHE A 405 19.01 11.27 -5.89
CA PHE A 405 19.40 10.07 -5.16
C PHE A 405 18.26 9.06 -5.09
N LYS A 406 17.67 8.72 -6.25
CA LYS A 406 16.49 7.83 -6.36
C LYS A 406 16.65 6.49 -5.63
N ASP A 407 17.85 5.93 -5.62
CA ASP A 407 18.14 4.65 -4.96
C ASP A 407 18.09 4.73 -3.43
N VAL A 408 18.44 5.89 -2.86
CA VAL A 408 18.47 6.13 -1.41
C VAL A 408 17.07 6.45 -0.88
N TYR A 409 16.29 7.20 -1.66
CA TYR A 409 14.94 7.62 -1.30
C TYR A 409 13.85 6.72 -1.89
N HIS A 410 14.22 5.62 -2.55
CA HIS A 410 13.34 4.73 -3.31
C HIS A 410 12.34 5.46 -4.22
N THR A 411 12.74 6.62 -4.73
CA THR A 411 11.87 7.50 -5.50
C THR A 411 11.70 6.96 -6.91
N LYS A 412 10.44 6.73 -7.31
CA LYS A 412 10.08 6.26 -8.64
C LYS A 412 9.27 7.33 -9.37
N GLU A 413 9.59 7.54 -10.63
CA GLU A 413 8.70 8.26 -11.53
C GLU A 413 7.60 7.30 -11.97
N ALA A 414 6.36 7.67 -11.68
CA ALA A 414 5.19 6.89 -12.04
C ALA A 414 4.13 7.82 -12.65
N ILE A 415 3.40 7.29 -13.62
CA ILE A 415 2.28 7.99 -14.26
C ILE A 415 1.04 7.66 -13.44
N ARG A 416 0.48 8.66 -12.73
CA ARG A 416 -0.72 8.50 -11.87
C ARG A 416 -0.61 7.32 -10.88
N PRO A 417 0.40 7.34 -9.96
CA PRO A 417 0.58 6.28 -8.95
C PRO A 417 -0.58 6.20 -7.95
N ASP A 418 -1.44 7.22 -7.92
CA ASP A 418 -2.67 7.29 -7.14
C ASP A 418 -3.78 6.36 -7.68
N LEU A 419 -3.65 5.86 -8.91
CA LEU A 419 -4.65 5.00 -9.54
C LEU A 419 -4.16 3.56 -9.69
N HIS A 420 -5.09 2.61 -9.58
CA HIS A 420 -4.84 1.18 -9.76
C HIS A 420 -4.85 0.74 -11.23
N GLU A 421 -5.40 1.56 -12.13
CA GLU A 421 -5.47 1.26 -13.57
C GLU A 421 -4.14 1.55 -14.28
N ASN A 422 -3.89 0.85 -15.39
CA ASN A 422 -2.70 1.09 -16.21
C ASN A 422 -2.86 2.42 -16.96
N ASN A 423 -1.93 3.34 -16.71
CA ASN A 423 -1.87 4.65 -17.35
C ASN A 423 -0.74 4.72 -18.37
N TYR A 424 -0.98 5.44 -19.46
CA TYR A 424 -0.08 5.59 -20.58
C TYR A 424 0.09 7.07 -20.93
N VAL A 425 1.27 7.44 -21.43
CA VAL A 425 1.50 8.74 -22.04
C VAL A 425 1.54 8.54 -23.56
N ILE A 426 0.64 9.24 -24.26
CA ILE A 426 0.52 9.24 -25.72
C ILE A 426 0.69 10.67 -26.26
N ARG A 427 0.86 10.83 -27.57
CA ARG A 427 1.12 12.15 -28.17
C ARG A 427 0.05 12.56 -29.17
N VAL A 428 -0.33 13.83 -29.17
CA VAL A 428 -1.28 14.36 -30.17
C VAL A 428 -0.63 14.32 -31.54
N ALA A 429 -1.23 13.59 -32.48
CA ALA A 429 -0.85 13.55 -33.88
C ALA A 429 -1.72 14.50 -34.72
N VAL A 430 -3.02 14.54 -34.43
CA VAL A 430 -3.99 15.40 -35.12
C VAL A 430 -4.94 16.01 -34.10
N ASN A 431 -5.22 17.30 -34.25
CA ASN A 431 -6.33 17.98 -33.59
C ASN A 431 -7.04 18.83 -34.66
N LYS A 432 -8.18 18.35 -35.17
CA LYS A 432 -8.88 18.93 -36.30
C LYS A 432 -10.35 19.18 -35.97
N ARG A 433 -10.78 20.43 -36.10
CA ARG A 433 -12.20 20.77 -36.07
C ARG A 433 -12.92 20.21 -37.29
N LEU A 434 -14.02 19.50 -37.07
CA LEU A 434 -14.89 18.91 -38.11
C LEU A 434 -16.06 19.82 -38.48
N THR A 435 -16.49 20.71 -37.59
CA THR A 435 -17.54 21.70 -37.87
C THR A 435 -16.96 22.99 -38.45
N PRO A 436 -17.69 23.74 -39.29
CA PRO A 436 -17.22 25.03 -39.81
C PRO A 436 -17.02 26.08 -38.71
N ASP A 437 -16.09 27.01 -38.91
CA ASP A 437 -15.79 28.06 -37.92
C ASP A 437 -16.97 28.99 -37.61
N SER A 438 -17.88 29.14 -38.57
CA SER A 438 -19.11 29.92 -38.41
C SER A 438 -20.19 29.23 -37.57
N TYR A 439 -19.97 27.98 -37.15
CA TYR A 439 -20.95 27.19 -36.42
C TYR A 439 -20.72 27.26 -34.91
N ASP A 440 -21.82 27.30 -34.14
CA ASP A 440 -21.82 27.51 -32.68
C ASP A 440 -21.25 26.32 -31.90
N ARG A 441 -21.35 25.10 -32.44
CA ARG A 441 -20.82 23.89 -31.80
C ARG A 441 -19.51 23.45 -32.44
N ASN A 442 -18.48 23.33 -31.61
CA ASN A 442 -17.17 22.86 -32.04
C ASN A 442 -17.09 21.35 -31.81
N VAL A 443 -16.92 20.57 -32.88
CA VAL A 443 -16.67 19.12 -32.80
C VAL A 443 -15.31 18.85 -33.41
N PHE A 444 -14.49 18.07 -32.73
CA PHE A 444 -13.10 17.81 -33.06
C PHE A 444 -12.87 16.33 -33.30
N HIS A 445 -12.06 16.05 -34.31
CA HIS A 445 -11.37 14.79 -34.51
C HIS A 445 -9.97 14.92 -33.91
N LEU A 446 -9.64 14.03 -32.99
CA LEU A 446 -8.30 13.94 -32.44
C LEU A 446 -7.70 12.58 -32.77
N GLU A 447 -6.42 12.56 -33.11
CA GLU A 447 -5.62 11.34 -33.26
C GLU A 447 -4.43 11.43 -32.31
N PHE A 448 -4.14 10.32 -31.62
CA PHE A 448 -3.00 10.22 -30.75
C PHE A 448 -2.08 9.09 -31.19
N ASP A 449 -0.78 9.37 -31.32
CA ASP A 449 0.27 8.38 -31.54
C ASP A 449 0.57 7.62 -30.24
N THR A 450 0.50 6.29 -30.33
CA THR A 450 0.75 5.35 -29.23
C THR A 450 2.07 4.59 -29.39
N THR A 451 2.92 4.99 -30.34
CA THR A 451 4.23 4.39 -30.57
C THR A 451 5.09 4.46 -29.30
N GLY A 452 5.53 3.30 -28.81
CA GLY A 452 6.36 3.19 -27.61
C GLY A 452 5.60 3.17 -26.27
N SER A 453 4.27 3.35 -26.27
CA SER A 453 3.48 3.27 -25.02
C SER A 453 2.99 1.87 -24.68
N ASN A 454 3.09 0.91 -25.62
CA ASN A 454 2.49 -0.43 -25.53
C ASN A 454 0.96 -0.45 -25.31
N LEU A 455 0.27 0.68 -25.50
CA LEU A 455 -1.17 0.78 -25.33
C LEU A 455 -1.89 -0.13 -26.34
N LYS A 456 -2.70 -1.05 -25.81
CA LYS A 456 -3.61 -1.91 -26.56
C LYS A 456 -5.05 -1.61 -26.16
N TYR A 457 -5.92 -1.60 -27.15
CA TYR A 457 -7.34 -1.36 -26.94
C TYR A 457 -8.15 -2.22 -27.91
N GLU A 458 -9.33 -2.61 -27.47
CA GLU A 458 -10.26 -3.39 -28.27
C GLU A 458 -11.41 -2.50 -28.79
N LEU A 459 -12.12 -3.01 -29.79
CA LEU A 459 -13.25 -2.30 -30.38
C LEU A 459 -14.29 -1.90 -29.29
N GLY A 460 -14.78 -0.68 -29.34
CA GLY A 460 -15.77 -0.15 -28.40
C GLY A 460 -15.23 0.25 -27.02
N ASP A 461 -13.95 -0.03 -26.71
CA ASP A 461 -13.35 0.50 -25.48
C ASP A 461 -13.37 2.03 -25.46
N ALA A 462 -13.31 2.60 -24.26
CA ALA A 462 -13.21 4.04 -24.05
C ALA A 462 -11.81 4.44 -23.60
N LEU A 463 -11.32 5.56 -24.12
CA LEU A 463 -10.08 6.19 -23.67
C LEU A 463 -10.40 7.12 -22.50
N GLY A 464 -9.88 6.81 -21.31
CA GLY A 464 -9.92 7.67 -20.14
C GLY A 464 -8.87 8.77 -20.27
N VAL A 465 -9.27 10.01 -20.55
CA VAL A 465 -8.33 11.14 -20.65
C VAL A 465 -8.20 11.81 -19.28
N HIS A 466 -6.97 11.92 -18.78
CA HIS A 466 -6.67 12.62 -17.53
C HIS A 466 -6.44 14.10 -17.85
N GLY A 467 -7.53 14.83 -18.05
CA GLY A 467 -7.49 16.24 -18.44
C GLY A 467 -7.01 17.16 -17.31
N HIS A 468 -6.36 18.26 -17.70
CA HIS A 468 -5.85 19.25 -16.76
C HIS A 468 -6.76 20.49 -16.70
N ASN A 469 -6.78 21.17 -15.55
CA ASN A 469 -7.34 22.51 -15.46
C ASN A 469 -6.52 23.48 -16.33
N HIS A 470 -7.22 24.46 -16.89
CA HIS A 470 -6.61 25.45 -17.78
C HIS A 470 -5.53 26.26 -17.06
N TYR A 471 -4.35 26.38 -17.67
CA TYR A 471 -3.17 27.03 -17.09
C TYR A 471 -3.48 28.43 -16.53
N GLY A 472 -4.15 29.26 -17.33
CA GLY A 472 -4.46 30.64 -16.95
C GLY A 472 -5.44 30.73 -15.77
N ASP A 473 -6.38 29.78 -15.67
CA ASP A 473 -7.40 29.80 -14.62
C ASP A 473 -6.76 29.40 -13.29
N VAL A 474 -5.87 28.39 -13.32
CA VAL A 474 -5.05 27.99 -12.15
C VAL A 474 -4.16 29.14 -11.69
N GLN A 475 -3.44 29.80 -12.61
CA GLN A 475 -2.56 30.91 -12.23
C GLN A 475 -3.34 32.05 -11.56
N ASN A 476 -4.48 32.44 -12.15
CA ASN A 476 -5.35 33.48 -11.58
C ASN A 476 -5.89 33.09 -10.19
N PHE A 477 -6.21 31.81 -9.97
CA PHE A 477 -6.63 31.32 -8.67
C PHE A 477 -5.49 31.40 -7.64
N LEU A 478 -4.29 30.91 -7.99
CA LEU A 478 -3.12 30.92 -7.09
C LEU A 478 -2.73 32.35 -6.69
N ASP A 479 -2.67 33.26 -7.65
CA ASP A 479 -2.34 34.67 -7.43
C ASP A 479 -3.37 35.33 -6.49
N TRP A 480 -4.65 35.05 -6.68
CA TRP A 480 -5.72 35.55 -5.82
C TRP A 480 -5.68 34.93 -4.40
N TYR A 481 -5.45 33.62 -4.29
CA TYR A 481 -5.42 32.94 -3.00
C TYR A 481 -4.16 33.31 -2.17
N GLY A 482 -3.09 33.71 -2.87
CA GLY A 482 -1.80 34.07 -2.31
C GLY A 482 -0.84 32.89 -2.20
N LEU A 483 -0.92 31.93 -3.14
CA LEU A 483 -0.04 30.76 -3.22
C LEU A 483 0.99 30.93 -4.33
N ASN A 484 2.24 30.53 -4.07
CA ASN A 484 3.26 30.47 -5.10
C ASN A 484 3.22 29.10 -5.78
N GLY A 485 2.86 29.08 -7.07
CA GLY A 485 2.77 27.83 -7.85
C GLY A 485 4.08 27.04 -7.96
N ARG A 486 5.24 27.63 -7.65
CA ARG A 486 6.55 26.96 -7.65
C ARG A 486 6.89 26.25 -6.34
N ASP A 487 6.12 26.48 -5.28
CA ASP A 487 6.35 25.80 -4.01
C ASP A 487 6.09 24.31 -4.19
N ILE A 488 6.79 23.49 -3.41
CA ILE A 488 6.67 22.02 -3.47
C ILE A 488 5.79 21.55 -2.33
N ILE A 489 4.86 20.65 -2.64
CA ILE A 489 3.99 19.99 -1.68
C ILE A 489 4.13 18.48 -1.79
N SER A 490 4.25 17.83 -0.64
CA SER A 490 4.19 16.38 -0.47
C SER A 490 2.75 16.03 -0.10
N VAL A 491 2.04 15.33 -0.99
CA VAL A 491 0.66 14.87 -0.78
C VAL A 491 0.70 13.41 -0.38
N ALA A 492 0.16 13.08 0.79
CA ALA A 492 0.06 11.70 1.25
C ALA A 492 -1.14 11.01 0.61
N HIS A 493 -0.97 9.74 0.25
CA HIS A 493 -2.01 8.84 -0.23
C HIS A 493 -2.20 7.74 0.83
N PRO A 494 -3.13 7.91 1.79
CA PRO A 494 -3.25 7.01 2.94
C PRO A 494 -3.57 5.57 2.55
N GLU A 495 -4.29 5.38 1.43
CA GLU A 495 -4.74 4.07 0.96
C GLU A 495 -3.60 3.14 0.55
N ASN A 496 -2.48 3.68 0.06
CA ASN A 496 -1.33 2.91 -0.40
C ASN A 496 -0.03 3.25 0.35
N GLY A 497 -0.09 4.16 1.33
CA GLY A 497 1.07 4.58 2.14
C GLY A 497 2.13 5.35 1.36
N HIS A 498 1.84 5.80 0.13
CA HIS A 498 2.79 6.54 -0.70
C HIS A 498 2.63 8.06 -0.48
N GLN A 499 3.72 8.80 -0.69
CA GLN A 499 3.69 10.26 -0.78
C GLN A 499 4.06 10.70 -2.20
N GLU A 500 3.27 11.59 -2.77
CA GLU A 500 3.52 12.19 -4.07
C GLU A 500 4.04 13.62 -3.90
N VAL A 501 5.20 13.92 -4.48
CA VAL A 501 5.81 15.25 -4.42
C VAL A 501 5.56 15.99 -5.72
N ARG A 502 4.94 17.17 -5.63
CA ARG A 502 4.54 17.98 -6.79
C ARG A 502 4.69 19.47 -6.50
N THR A 503 4.67 20.29 -7.54
CA THR A 503 4.50 21.73 -7.35
C THR A 503 3.05 22.06 -6.97
N VAL A 504 2.84 23.16 -6.23
CA VAL A 504 1.49 23.69 -5.96
C VAL A 504 0.74 23.93 -7.27
N PHE A 505 1.41 24.44 -8.32
CA PHE A 505 0.78 24.56 -9.63
C PHE A 505 0.29 23.21 -10.19
N GLN A 506 1.11 22.16 -10.14
CA GLN A 506 0.71 20.83 -10.61
C GLN A 506 -0.45 20.25 -9.79
N LEU A 507 -0.49 20.48 -8.47
CA LEU A 507 -1.59 20.05 -7.61
C LEU A 507 -2.93 20.62 -8.11
N PHE A 508 -3.03 21.94 -8.28
CA PHE A 508 -4.26 22.59 -8.77
C PHE A 508 -4.51 22.38 -10.26
N SER A 509 -3.47 22.12 -11.06
CA SER A 509 -3.63 21.88 -12.49
C SER A 509 -4.07 20.45 -12.81
N GLN A 510 -3.58 19.44 -12.08
CA GLN A 510 -3.67 18.04 -12.49
C GLN A 510 -4.33 17.12 -11.45
N THR A 511 -4.42 17.54 -10.19
CA THR A 511 -5.00 16.72 -9.12
C THR A 511 -6.33 17.25 -8.63
N LEU A 512 -6.44 18.53 -8.27
CA LEU A 512 -7.65 19.06 -7.61
C LEU A 512 -8.70 19.58 -8.59
N ASP A 513 -9.95 19.17 -8.41
CA ASP A 513 -11.10 19.62 -9.21
C ASP A 513 -11.62 20.99 -8.73
N ILE A 514 -10.73 21.97 -8.61
CA ILE A 514 -11.01 23.30 -8.03
C ILE A 514 -12.07 24.10 -8.82
N PHE A 515 -12.21 23.83 -10.12
CA PHE A 515 -13.23 24.43 -10.98
C PHE A 515 -14.45 23.51 -11.20
N GLY A 516 -14.49 22.38 -10.50
CA GLY A 516 -15.60 21.44 -10.49
C GLY A 516 -16.64 21.77 -9.44
N ARG A 517 -17.60 20.85 -9.27
CA ARG A 517 -18.78 21.06 -8.40
C ARG A 517 -18.49 20.63 -6.95
N PRO A 518 -18.63 21.52 -5.96
CA PRO A 518 -18.40 21.20 -4.56
C PRO A 518 -19.47 20.26 -4.00
N SER A 519 -19.02 19.26 -3.23
CA SER A 519 -19.89 18.32 -2.51
C SER A 519 -20.38 18.92 -1.19
N LYS A 520 -21.45 18.40 -0.60
CA LYS A 520 -21.91 18.85 0.72
C LYS A 520 -20.81 18.75 1.80
N LYS A 521 -20.02 17.68 1.77
CA LYS A 521 -18.87 17.48 2.67
C LYS A 521 -17.85 18.63 2.60
N PHE A 522 -17.67 19.22 1.42
CA PHE A 522 -16.76 20.35 1.26
C PHE A 522 -17.29 21.61 1.95
N TYR A 523 -18.59 21.90 1.90
CA TYR A 523 -19.17 23.04 2.63
C TYR A 523 -19.01 22.86 4.15
N GLU A 524 -19.24 21.65 4.66
CA GLU A 524 -19.04 21.31 6.07
C GLU A 524 -17.59 21.51 6.49
N ALA A 525 -16.64 20.95 5.73
CA ALA A 525 -15.22 21.09 6.00
C ALA A 525 -14.76 22.56 5.90
N LEU A 526 -15.23 23.31 4.89
CA LEU A 526 -14.89 24.72 4.72
C LEU A 526 -15.38 25.58 5.90
N ALA A 527 -16.53 25.24 6.49
CA ALA A 527 -17.08 25.94 7.64
C ALA A 527 -16.17 25.89 8.89
N GLU A 528 -15.32 24.87 9.01
CA GLU A 528 -14.35 24.75 10.11
C GLU A 528 -13.23 25.78 10.02
N PHE A 529 -12.93 26.25 8.80
CA PHE A 529 -11.90 27.26 8.55
C PHE A 529 -12.44 28.69 8.60
N ALA A 530 -13.76 28.89 8.70
CA ALA A 530 -14.40 30.19 8.70
C ALA A 530 -14.16 30.94 10.03
N THR A 531 -13.41 32.05 9.98
CA THR A 531 -13.18 32.88 11.17
C THR A 531 -14.35 33.80 11.53
N GLU A 532 -15.21 34.11 10.56
CA GLU A 532 -16.43 34.92 10.77
C GLU A 532 -17.62 34.01 11.10
N PRO A 533 -18.28 34.16 12.27
CA PRO A 533 -19.39 33.30 12.66
C PRO A 533 -20.55 33.27 11.66
N LYS A 534 -20.85 34.41 11.01
CA LYS A 534 -21.94 34.48 10.02
C LYS A 534 -21.66 33.65 8.77
N GLU A 535 -20.43 33.67 8.28
CA GLU A 535 -20.02 32.85 7.12
C GLU A 535 -20.07 31.36 7.47
N ARG A 536 -19.61 31.00 8.68
CA ARG A 536 -19.72 29.63 9.21
C ARG A 536 -21.17 29.15 9.27
N GLU A 537 -22.05 29.95 9.87
CA GLU A 537 -23.48 29.63 9.97
C GLU A 537 -24.13 29.49 8.59
N GLN A 538 -23.78 30.36 7.64
CA GLN A 538 -24.30 30.30 6.27
C GLN A 538 -23.83 29.05 5.53
N LEU A 539 -22.55 28.67 5.65
CA LEU A 539 -22.01 27.44 5.04
C LEU A 539 -22.74 26.20 5.56
N LEU A 540 -22.99 26.12 6.86
CA LEU A 540 -23.72 25.00 7.49
C LEU A 540 -25.22 25.02 7.14
N TYR A 541 -25.84 26.20 7.05
CA TYR A 541 -27.23 26.35 6.60
C TYR A 541 -27.41 25.81 5.18
N LEU A 542 -26.52 26.14 4.25
CA LEU A 542 -26.62 25.69 2.85
C LEU A 542 -26.66 24.18 2.71
N VAL A 543 -26.03 23.42 3.61
CA VAL A 543 -26.08 21.95 3.56
C VAL A 543 -27.14 21.31 4.44
N SER A 544 -27.82 22.11 5.27
CA SER A 544 -28.89 21.67 6.17
C SER A 544 -30.18 21.31 5.40
N PRO A 545 -31.14 20.64 6.06
CA PRO A 545 -32.46 20.39 5.48
C PRO A 545 -33.18 21.68 5.03
N GLU A 546 -33.01 22.77 5.77
CA GLU A 546 -33.63 24.07 5.52
C GLU A 546 -33.01 24.80 4.32
N GLY A 547 -31.70 24.63 4.07
CA GLY A 547 -31.00 25.22 2.92
C GLY A 547 -31.04 24.37 1.64
N LYS A 548 -31.83 23.30 1.60
CA LYS A 548 -31.86 22.34 0.48
C LYS A 548 -32.14 22.99 -0.88
N GLU A 549 -33.09 23.92 -0.95
CA GLU A 549 -33.44 24.60 -2.21
C GLU A 549 -32.33 25.57 -2.64
N ASP A 550 -31.71 26.29 -1.71
CA ASP A 550 -30.57 27.18 -1.99
C ASP A 550 -29.36 26.39 -2.49
N PHE A 551 -29.07 25.23 -1.88
CA PHE A 551 -28.02 24.33 -2.37
C PHE A 551 -28.32 23.81 -3.78
N LYS A 552 -29.57 23.42 -4.04
CA LYS A 552 -30.00 22.99 -5.37
C LYS A 552 -29.84 24.12 -6.38
N GLU A 553 -30.18 25.35 -6.02
CA GLU A 553 -29.97 26.49 -6.90
C GLU A 553 -28.48 26.71 -7.21
N ARG A 554 -27.59 26.59 -6.22
CA ARG A 554 -26.13 26.68 -6.44
C ARG A 554 -25.63 25.59 -7.39
N VAL A 555 -26.16 24.39 -7.27
CA VAL A 555 -25.88 23.28 -8.19
C VAL A 555 -26.33 23.62 -9.61
N ASP A 556 -27.56 24.10 -9.77
CA ASP A 556 -28.13 24.48 -11.07
C ASP A 556 -27.37 25.67 -11.68
N ASN A 557 -26.81 26.55 -10.83
CA ASN A 557 -25.95 27.67 -11.22
C ASN A 557 -24.50 27.26 -11.51
N THR A 558 -24.14 25.98 -11.37
CA THR A 558 -22.78 25.45 -11.60
C THR A 558 -21.70 26.12 -10.74
N VAL A 559 -22.03 26.50 -9.49
CA VAL A 559 -21.06 27.04 -8.52
C VAL A 559 -19.90 26.07 -8.32
N THR A 560 -18.67 26.58 -8.32
CA THR A 560 -17.44 25.79 -8.14
C THR A 560 -16.86 25.84 -6.72
N TYR A 561 -15.85 25.01 -6.45
CA TYR A 561 -15.03 25.16 -5.23
C TYR A 561 -14.37 26.54 -5.17
N GLU A 562 -13.79 27.02 -6.28
CA GLU A 562 -13.27 28.39 -6.38
C GLU A 562 -14.33 29.44 -6.04
N ASP A 563 -15.53 29.35 -6.65
CA ASP A 563 -16.60 30.32 -6.42
C ASP A 563 -16.95 30.42 -4.92
N LEU A 564 -17.00 29.28 -4.22
CA LEU A 564 -17.24 29.25 -2.77
C LEU A 564 -16.10 29.89 -1.97
N LEU A 565 -14.83 29.59 -2.31
CA LEU A 565 -13.69 30.20 -1.63
C LEU A 565 -13.66 31.72 -1.83
N ARG A 566 -14.10 32.20 -3.01
CA ARG A 566 -14.23 33.63 -3.31
C ARG A 566 -15.39 34.29 -2.58
N GLU A 567 -16.46 33.54 -2.30
CA GLU A 567 -17.63 34.03 -1.58
C GLU A 567 -17.39 34.08 -0.06
N PHE A 568 -16.84 33.02 0.52
CA PHE A 568 -16.63 32.87 1.96
C PHE A 568 -15.18 33.18 2.35
N THR A 569 -14.81 34.46 2.22
CA THR A 569 -13.41 34.90 2.34
C THR A 569 -12.79 34.73 3.73
N SER A 570 -13.60 34.58 4.79
CA SER A 570 -13.11 34.28 6.14
C SER A 570 -12.70 32.81 6.30
N ALA A 571 -13.17 31.93 5.41
CA ALA A 571 -12.82 30.52 5.37
C ALA A 571 -11.61 30.32 4.45
N LYS A 572 -10.41 30.39 5.02
CA LYS A 572 -9.15 30.31 4.27
C LYS A 572 -8.29 29.10 4.68
N PRO A 573 -8.61 27.88 4.22
CA PRO A 573 -7.77 26.69 4.45
C PRO A 573 -6.34 26.86 3.91
N SER A 574 -5.38 26.14 4.49
CA SER A 574 -4.03 26.04 3.92
C SER A 574 -4.01 25.20 2.64
N VAL A 575 -2.90 25.17 1.90
CA VAL A 575 -2.79 24.37 0.67
C VAL A 575 -2.86 22.86 0.97
N GLU A 576 -2.33 22.46 2.11
CA GLU A 576 -2.40 21.11 2.66
C GLU A 576 -3.86 20.72 2.92
N ALA A 577 -4.60 21.57 3.62
CA ALA A 577 -6.01 21.35 3.88
C ALA A 577 -6.83 21.30 2.58
N LEU A 578 -6.55 22.19 1.61
CA LEU A 578 -7.18 22.17 0.29
C LEU A 578 -6.93 20.85 -0.46
N ALA A 579 -5.73 20.28 -0.34
CA ALA A 579 -5.41 18.99 -0.95
C ALA A 579 -6.27 17.84 -0.39
N GLU A 580 -6.72 17.95 0.86
CA GLU A 580 -7.54 16.94 1.54
C GLU A 580 -9.05 17.14 1.30
N ILE A 581 -9.53 18.39 1.28
CA ILE A 581 -10.98 18.68 1.24
C ILE A 581 -11.52 18.89 -0.18
N VAL A 582 -10.69 19.25 -1.16
CA VAL A 582 -11.10 19.40 -2.56
C VAL A 582 -11.03 18.05 -3.26
N ALA A 583 -12.09 17.68 -3.99
CA ALA A 583 -12.14 16.39 -4.67
C ALA A 583 -11.10 16.31 -5.81
N PRO A 584 -10.56 15.11 -6.10
CA PRO A 584 -9.62 14.94 -7.20
C PRO A 584 -10.33 14.96 -8.57
N ILE A 585 -9.60 15.40 -9.60
CA ILE A 585 -10.01 15.35 -11.00
C ILE A 585 -10.14 13.89 -11.43
N LYS A 586 -11.33 13.53 -11.92
CA LYS A 586 -11.60 12.19 -12.45
C LYS A 586 -11.25 12.13 -13.95
N PRO A 587 -10.73 10.99 -14.45
CA PRO A 587 -10.55 10.80 -15.89
C PRO A 587 -11.88 10.90 -16.63
N ARG A 588 -11.87 11.50 -17.81
CA ARG A 588 -13.05 11.59 -18.68
C ARG A 588 -12.96 10.56 -19.79
N HIS A 589 -13.95 9.67 -19.84
CA HIS A 589 -14.00 8.61 -20.83
C HIS A 589 -14.61 9.11 -22.15
N TYR A 590 -13.95 8.77 -23.26
CA TYR A 590 -14.42 9.01 -24.61
C TYR A 590 -14.39 7.69 -25.38
N SER A 591 -15.51 7.31 -26.02
CA SER A 591 -15.56 6.12 -26.87
C SER A 591 -14.55 6.27 -28.01
N ILE A 592 -13.73 5.24 -28.23
CA ILE A 592 -12.66 5.28 -29.23
C ILE A 592 -13.25 5.26 -30.65
N ALA A 593 -12.75 6.14 -31.51
CA ALA A 593 -13.25 6.38 -32.87
C ALA A 593 -12.42 5.72 -33.99
N SER A 594 -11.53 4.80 -33.65
CA SER A 594 -10.66 4.06 -34.58
C SER A 594 -10.58 2.59 -34.23
N SER A 595 -10.46 1.73 -35.24
CA SER A 595 -10.00 0.36 -35.01
C SER A 595 -8.49 0.29 -34.86
N GLN A 596 -7.98 -0.42 -33.85
CA GLN A 596 -6.55 -0.65 -33.72
C GLN A 596 -6.00 -1.55 -34.83
N LYS A 597 -6.83 -2.40 -35.47
CA LYS A 597 -6.39 -3.20 -36.64
C LYS A 597 -6.17 -2.34 -37.88
N MET A 598 -6.88 -1.21 -37.98
CA MET A 598 -6.67 -0.24 -39.05
C MET A 598 -5.50 0.69 -38.73
N TYR A 599 -5.41 1.12 -37.46
CA TYR A 599 -4.45 2.09 -36.99
C TYR A 599 -3.63 1.52 -35.83
N ASN A 600 -2.66 0.65 -36.15
CA ASN A 600 -1.88 -0.14 -35.17
C ASN A 600 -1.39 0.66 -33.95
N ASN A 601 -0.81 1.84 -34.20
CA ASN A 601 -0.21 2.71 -33.19
C ASN A 601 -0.92 4.06 -33.08
N GLN A 602 -2.23 4.13 -33.38
CA GLN A 602 -2.99 5.35 -33.15
C GLN A 602 -4.32 5.06 -32.46
N VAL A 603 -4.78 6.01 -31.66
CA VAL A 603 -6.12 6.00 -31.06
C VAL A 603 -6.81 7.32 -31.38
N HIS A 604 -8.03 7.25 -31.91
CA HIS A 604 -8.74 8.44 -32.39
C HIS A 604 -9.92 8.74 -31.47
N LEU A 605 -10.22 10.02 -31.26
CA LEU A 605 -11.40 10.49 -30.54
C LEU A 605 -12.26 11.39 -31.41
N LEU A 606 -13.55 11.43 -31.09
CA LEU A 606 -14.52 12.39 -31.61
C LEU A 606 -15.13 13.14 -30.43
N VAL A 607 -14.78 14.42 -30.28
CA VAL A 607 -15.06 15.19 -29.07
C VAL A 607 -15.83 16.44 -29.41
N VAL A 608 -16.92 16.71 -28.68
CA VAL A 608 -17.61 18.00 -28.74
C VAL A 608 -17.09 18.89 -27.63
N ALA A 609 -16.70 20.12 -27.96
CA ALA A 609 -16.36 21.12 -26.95
C ALA A 609 -17.61 21.48 -26.14
N VAL A 610 -17.47 21.56 -24.83
CA VAL A 610 -18.54 21.96 -23.93
C VAL A 610 -18.23 23.33 -23.36
N ASP A 611 -19.11 24.29 -23.63
CA ASP A 611 -19.14 25.60 -22.99
C ASP A 611 -20.59 26.06 -22.76
N TRP A 612 -20.80 26.87 -21.73
CA TRP A 612 -22.10 27.44 -21.39
C TRP A 612 -21.92 28.79 -20.69
N GLU A 613 -23.01 29.54 -20.53
CA GLU A 613 -23.05 30.72 -19.67
C GLU A 613 -23.79 30.36 -18.38
N ASP A 614 -23.23 30.72 -17.23
CA ASP A 614 -23.95 30.61 -15.96
C ASP A 614 -25.02 31.71 -15.83
N LYS A 615 -25.84 31.68 -14.77
CA LYS A 615 -26.90 32.69 -14.55
C LYS A 615 -26.37 34.13 -14.45
N SER A 616 -25.08 34.32 -14.15
CA SER A 616 -24.43 35.63 -14.08
C SER A 616 -23.82 36.07 -15.41
N GLY A 617 -23.98 35.27 -16.48
CA GLY A 617 -23.43 35.54 -17.81
C GLY A 617 -21.94 35.22 -17.93
N ARG A 618 -21.32 34.55 -16.94
CA ARG A 618 -19.92 34.14 -17.04
C ARG A 618 -19.83 32.92 -17.95
N LYS A 619 -18.88 32.95 -18.87
CA LYS A 619 -18.59 31.81 -19.74
C LYS A 619 -17.86 30.71 -18.96
N ARG A 620 -18.39 29.50 -19.02
CA ARG A 620 -17.92 28.30 -18.34
C ARG A 620 -17.61 27.22 -19.36
N TYR A 621 -16.73 26.29 -18.98
CA TYR A 621 -16.17 25.29 -19.90
C TYR A 621 -16.16 23.91 -19.26
N GLY A 622 -16.38 22.89 -20.08
CA GLY A 622 -16.07 21.52 -19.72
C GLY A 622 -14.57 21.35 -19.63
N GLN A 623 -14.08 20.99 -18.44
CA GLN A 623 -12.66 20.92 -18.09
C GLN A 623 -11.85 20.07 -19.09
N CYS A 624 -12.16 18.78 -19.21
CA CYS A 624 -11.44 17.89 -20.12
C CYS A 624 -11.63 18.22 -21.61
N THR A 625 -12.81 18.71 -22.02
CA THR A 625 -13.03 19.11 -23.42
C THR A 625 -12.22 20.34 -23.80
N ARG A 626 -12.13 21.34 -22.90
CA ARG A 626 -11.29 22.53 -23.12
C ARG A 626 -9.82 22.16 -23.15
N TYR A 627 -9.38 21.29 -22.23
CA TYR A 627 -8.04 20.72 -22.24
C TYR A 627 -7.72 20.10 -23.61
N LEU A 628 -8.56 19.19 -24.11
CA LEU A 628 -8.34 18.52 -25.40
C LEU A 628 -8.33 19.49 -26.59
N THR A 629 -9.20 20.50 -26.61
CA THR A 629 -9.26 21.46 -27.72
C THR A 629 -8.06 22.39 -27.78
N ASP A 630 -7.44 22.67 -26.63
CA ASP A 630 -6.28 23.56 -26.52
C ASP A 630 -4.95 22.86 -26.86
N LEU A 631 -4.94 21.53 -26.99
CA LEU A 631 -3.74 20.75 -27.29
C LEU A 631 -3.20 21.01 -28.69
N ALA A 632 -1.88 21.19 -28.79
CA ALA A 632 -1.14 21.26 -30.03
C ALA A 632 -0.61 19.89 -30.46
N VAL A 633 -0.31 19.73 -31.76
CA VAL A 633 0.38 18.53 -32.27
C VAL A 633 1.74 18.38 -31.57
N GLY A 634 2.01 17.18 -31.07
CA GLY A 634 3.20 16.83 -30.31
C GLY A 634 3.02 16.85 -28.79
N ASP A 635 1.94 17.47 -28.28
CA ASP A 635 1.67 17.50 -26.84
C ASP A 635 1.44 16.10 -26.28
N GLN A 636 1.88 15.89 -25.04
CA GLN A 636 1.71 14.63 -24.33
C GLN A 636 0.40 14.62 -23.55
N VAL A 637 -0.29 13.47 -23.58
CA VAL A 637 -1.54 13.26 -22.88
C VAL A 637 -1.46 11.96 -22.08
N THR A 638 -1.82 12.05 -20.80
CA THR A 638 -1.99 10.88 -19.95
C THR A 638 -3.36 10.28 -20.17
N VAL A 639 -3.41 8.97 -20.43
CA VAL A 639 -4.63 8.22 -20.72
C VAL A 639 -4.67 6.87 -20.00
N SER A 640 -5.87 6.36 -19.78
CA SER A 640 -6.16 4.98 -19.39
C SER A 640 -7.14 4.32 -20.37
N ILE A 641 -7.26 2.99 -20.32
CA ILE A 641 -8.21 2.24 -21.14
C ILE A 641 -9.29 1.66 -20.25
N LYS A 642 -10.55 1.95 -20.61
CA LYS A 642 -11.72 1.37 -19.96
C LYS A 642 -12.43 0.40 -20.90
N PRO A 643 -12.44 -0.90 -20.60
CA PRO A 643 -13.16 -1.89 -21.40
C PRO A 643 -14.65 -1.58 -21.50
N SER A 644 -15.24 -1.86 -22.67
CA SER A 644 -16.68 -1.75 -22.92
C SER A 644 -17.28 -3.09 -23.35
N VAL A 645 -18.60 -3.25 -23.16
CA VAL A 645 -19.40 -4.34 -23.74
C VAL A 645 -19.75 -4.10 -25.22
N MET A 646 -19.42 -2.92 -25.77
CA MET A 646 -19.67 -2.55 -27.16
C MET A 646 -18.73 -3.31 -28.13
N LYS A 647 -18.97 -4.61 -28.31
CA LYS A 647 -18.22 -5.47 -29.24
C LYS A 647 -19.06 -5.83 -30.45
N LEU A 648 -18.42 -6.17 -31.58
CA LEU A 648 -19.10 -6.70 -32.76
C LEU A 648 -19.75 -8.07 -32.46
N PRO A 649 -20.74 -8.50 -33.26
CA PRO A 649 -21.26 -9.87 -33.19
C PRO A 649 -20.16 -10.92 -33.35
N PRO A 650 -20.34 -12.11 -32.74
CA PRO A 650 -19.34 -13.17 -32.79
C PRO A 650 -19.08 -13.70 -34.21
N LEU A 651 -20.07 -13.61 -35.11
CA LEU A 651 -19.91 -13.99 -36.51
C LEU A 651 -19.87 -12.77 -37.41
N ASP A 652 -18.94 -12.78 -38.37
CA ASP A 652 -18.79 -11.70 -39.35
C ASP A 652 -20.02 -11.54 -40.26
N SER A 653 -20.79 -12.62 -40.46
CA SER A 653 -22.02 -12.66 -41.27
C SER A 653 -23.27 -12.12 -40.57
N GLN A 654 -23.23 -11.86 -39.25
CA GLN A 654 -24.38 -11.32 -38.52
C GLN A 654 -24.55 -9.81 -38.78
N PRO A 655 -25.80 -9.33 -38.96
CA PRO A 655 -26.07 -7.91 -39.14
C PRO A 655 -25.63 -7.06 -37.94
N VAL A 656 -25.15 -5.86 -38.23
CA VAL A 656 -24.78 -4.84 -37.23
C VAL A 656 -25.64 -3.61 -37.47
N ILE A 657 -26.49 -3.25 -36.51
CA ILE A 657 -27.37 -2.08 -36.57
C ILE A 657 -26.88 -1.04 -35.57
N MET A 658 -26.39 0.10 -36.07
CA MET A 658 -25.76 1.15 -35.28
C MET A 658 -26.64 2.41 -35.32
N ALA A 659 -26.94 2.99 -34.17
CA ALA A 659 -27.66 4.23 -34.02
C ALA A 659 -26.79 5.26 -33.30
N GLY A 660 -26.20 6.20 -34.04
CA GLY A 660 -25.24 7.17 -33.54
C GLY A 660 -25.73 8.61 -33.65
N LEU A 661 -25.78 9.33 -32.51
CA LEU A 661 -26.20 10.73 -32.47
C LEU A 661 -25.01 11.65 -32.20
N GLY A 662 -24.69 12.52 -33.15
CA GLY A 662 -23.55 13.44 -33.07
C GLY A 662 -22.25 12.70 -32.73
N THR A 663 -21.66 13.01 -31.57
CA THR A 663 -20.44 12.35 -31.07
C THR A 663 -20.62 10.86 -30.77
N GLY A 664 -21.86 10.36 -30.65
CA GLY A 664 -22.15 8.92 -30.61
C GLY A 664 -21.77 8.15 -31.89
N MET A 665 -21.35 8.85 -32.94
CA MET A 665 -20.73 8.25 -34.13
C MET A 665 -19.34 7.63 -33.85
N ALA A 666 -18.67 8.02 -32.75
CA ALA A 666 -17.32 7.60 -32.43
C ALA A 666 -17.11 6.07 -32.53
N PRO A 667 -17.75 5.23 -31.70
CA PRO A 667 -17.50 3.79 -31.75
C PRO A 667 -17.93 3.16 -33.08
N PHE A 668 -18.95 3.71 -33.73
CA PHE A 668 -19.45 3.18 -34.99
C PHE A 668 -18.48 3.41 -36.15
N ARG A 669 -17.70 4.49 -36.12
CA ARG A 669 -16.58 4.66 -37.06
C ARG A 669 -15.60 3.50 -36.93
N ALA A 670 -15.24 3.10 -35.71
CA ALA A 670 -14.35 1.95 -35.48
C ALA A 670 -14.98 0.64 -35.96
N PHE A 671 -16.28 0.41 -35.70
CA PHE A 671 -17.00 -0.79 -36.14
C PHE A 671 -17.01 -0.93 -37.67
N ILE A 672 -17.24 0.18 -38.38
CA ILE A 672 -17.26 0.20 -39.84
C ILE A 672 -15.86 -0.10 -40.40
N GLN A 673 -14.81 0.49 -39.82
CA GLN A 673 -13.42 0.19 -40.20
C GLN A 673 -13.09 -1.29 -40.03
N GLU A 674 -13.64 -1.93 -39.00
CA GLU A 674 -13.39 -3.34 -38.74
C GLU A 674 -14.12 -4.27 -39.70
N ARG A 675 -15.35 -3.92 -40.06
CA ARG A 675 -16.09 -4.59 -41.14
C ARG A 675 -15.42 -4.37 -42.50
N TYR A 676 -14.89 -3.18 -42.75
CA TYR A 676 -14.12 -2.87 -43.94
C TYR A 676 -12.86 -3.75 -44.05
N ILE A 677 -12.06 -3.87 -42.99
CA ILE A 677 -10.86 -4.73 -42.98
C ILE A 677 -11.22 -6.19 -43.20
N ALA A 678 -12.27 -6.69 -42.54
CA ALA A 678 -12.74 -8.07 -42.72
C ALA A 678 -13.09 -8.35 -44.18
N LYS A 679 -13.87 -7.46 -44.81
CA LYS A 679 -14.26 -7.53 -46.22
C LYS A 679 -13.04 -7.43 -47.15
N ALA A 680 -12.14 -6.47 -46.92
CA ALA A 680 -10.92 -6.30 -47.69
C ALA A 680 -9.98 -7.51 -47.61
N SER A 681 -10.05 -8.26 -46.51
CA SER A 681 -9.35 -9.53 -46.32
C SER A 681 -10.04 -10.74 -46.97
N GLY A 682 -11.12 -10.51 -47.73
CA GLY A 682 -11.87 -11.54 -48.44
C GLY A 682 -12.89 -12.31 -47.59
N LYS A 683 -13.17 -11.86 -46.37
CA LYS A 683 -14.23 -12.46 -45.55
C LYS A 683 -15.61 -12.00 -46.01
N GLU A 684 -16.58 -12.90 -45.94
CA GLU A 684 -17.99 -12.54 -46.07
C GLU A 684 -18.42 -11.78 -44.82
N ILE A 685 -19.03 -10.60 -45.02
CA ILE A 685 -19.59 -9.78 -43.95
C ILE A 685 -21.09 -9.68 -44.08
N GLY A 686 -21.79 -9.64 -42.94
CA GLY A 686 -23.21 -9.38 -42.87
C GLY A 686 -23.56 -7.90 -43.14
N PRO A 687 -24.85 -7.56 -43.23
CA PRO A 687 -25.30 -6.19 -43.38
C PRO A 687 -24.75 -5.27 -42.27
N VAL A 688 -24.28 -4.08 -42.64
CA VAL A 688 -23.83 -3.05 -41.70
C VAL A 688 -24.70 -1.81 -41.92
N VAL A 689 -25.52 -1.50 -40.92
CA VAL A 689 -26.53 -0.45 -40.97
C VAL A 689 -26.15 0.67 -40.02
N LEU A 690 -26.14 1.92 -40.50
CA LEU A 690 -25.92 3.10 -39.69
C LEU A 690 -27.13 4.05 -39.75
N TYR A 691 -27.72 4.34 -38.60
CA TYR A 691 -28.60 5.48 -38.40
C TYR A 691 -27.81 6.61 -37.75
N PHE A 692 -27.55 7.68 -38.49
CA PHE A 692 -26.77 8.81 -38.02
C PHE A 692 -27.66 10.06 -37.90
N GLY A 693 -27.59 10.73 -36.74
CA GLY A 693 -28.35 11.95 -36.50
C GLY A 693 -27.48 13.15 -36.10
N SER A 694 -27.74 14.31 -36.71
CA SER A 694 -27.13 15.59 -36.33
C SER A 694 -28.06 16.79 -36.59
N ARG A 695 -27.57 18.01 -36.37
CA ARG A 695 -28.37 19.24 -36.56
C ARG A 695 -28.56 19.57 -38.05
N TYR A 696 -27.47 19.74 -38.79
CA TYR A 696 -27.48 20.15 -40.20
C TYR A 696 -26.51 19.30 -41.01
N ARG A 697 -26.90 18.90 -42.23
CA ARG A 697 -26.00 18.12 -43.09
C ARG A 697 -24.75 18.90 -43.48
N SER A 698 -24.88 20.19 -43.78
CA SER A 698 -23.77 21.04 -44.24
C SER A 698 -22.77 21.42 -43.14
N MET A 699 -23.14 21.30 -41.86
CA MET A 699 -22.33 21.79 -40.73
C MET A 699 -21.86 20.67 -39.79
N GLU A 700 -22.63 19.58 -39.65
CA GLU A 700 -22.42 18.58 -38.60
C GLU A 700 -22.58 17.14 -39.13
N TYR A 701 -22.39 16.92 -40.44
CA TYR A 701 -22.29 15.57 -41.00
C TYR A 701 -20.89 14.97 -40.76
N LEU A 702 -20.66 14.57 -39.51
CA LEU A 702 -19.37 14.08 -39.01
C LEU A 702 -18.92 12.86 -39.83
N TYR A 703 -17.72 12.94 -40.42
CA TYR A 703 -17.14 11.92 -41.32
C TYR A 703 -18.00 11.60 -42.55
N GLY A 704 -18.82 12.54 -43.05
CA GLY A 704 -19.72 12.31 -44.17
C GLY A 704 -19.04 11.72 -45.42
N GLU A 705 -17.87 12.25 -45.82
CA GLU A 705 -17.11 11.74 -46.97
C GLU A 705 -16.64 10.28 -46.76
N GLU A 706 -16.16 9.94 -45.56
CA GLU A 706 -15.73 8.58 -45.20
C GLU A 706 -16.94 7.62 -45.20
N LEU A 707 -18.09 8.05 -44.67
CA LEU A 707 -19.33 7.27 -44.64
C LEU A 707 -19.90 7.02 -46.05
N GLU A 708 -19.93 8.04 -46.89
CA GLU A 708 -20.38 7.91 -48.29
C GLU A 708 -19.47 6.97 -49.08
N ALA A 709 -18.15 6.98 -48.82
CA ALA A 709 -17.21 6.03 -49.42
C ALA A 709 -17.48 4.58 -48.98
N TYR A 710 -17.66 4.32 -47.67
CA TYR A 710 -18.00 2.98 -47.18
C TYR A 710 -19.34 2.47 -47.69
N HIS A 711 -20.30 3.37 -47.92
CA HIS A 711 -21.56 3.01 -48.53
C HIS A 711 -21.42 2.67 -50.01
N ALA A 712 -20.65 3.47 -50.77
CA ALA A 712 -20.39 3.25 -52.18
C ALA A 712 -19.64 1.93 -52.44
N ASP A 713 -18.71 1.53 -51.56
CA ASP A 713 -18.02 0.24 -51.68
C ASP A 713 -18.89 -0.94 -51.23
N GLY A 714 -19.98 -0.68 -50.50
CA GLY A 714 -20.90 -1.66 -49.95
C GLY A 714 -20.48 -2.26 -48.60
N THR A 715 -19.56 -1.62 -47.86
CA THR A 715 -19.23 -1.98 -46.47
C THR A 715 -20.37 -1.56 -45.56
N LEU A 716 -20.86 -0.33 -45.74
CA LEU A 716 -22.15 0.11 -45.19
C LEU A 716 -23.25 -0.28 -46.17
N SER A 717 -24.04 -1.28 -45.81
CA SER A 717 -25.16 -1.73 -46.65
C SER A 717 -26.33 -0.75 -46.62
N HIS A 718 -26.50 0.02 -45.53
CA HIS A 718 -27.58 1.00 -45.40
C HIS A 718 -27.18 2.20 -44.53
N MET A 719 -27.68 3.39 -44.89
CA MET A 719 -27.49 4.63 -44.13
C MET A 719 -28.82 5.38 -43.94
N GLY A 720 -29.32 5.42 -42.71
CA GLY A 720 -30.45 6.25 -42.29
C GLY A 720 -29.97 7.59 -41.74
N LEU A 721 -29.85 8.62 -42.58
CA LEU A 721 -29.36 9.94 -42.18
C LEU A 721 -30.51 10.86 -41.73
N ALA A 722 -30.39 11.46 -40.55
CA ALA A 722 -31.38 12.36 -39.96
C ALA A 722 -30.76 13.73 -39.60
N PHE A 723 -31.20 14.78 -40.28
CA PHE A 723 -30.77 16.15 -40.03
C PHE A 723 -31.94 16.97 -39.45
N SER A 724 -31.87 17.29 -38.17
CA SER A 724 -33.01 17.81 -37.41
C SER A 724 -33.33 19.29 -37.66
N ARG A 725 -32.51 20.01 -38.43
CA ARG A 725 -32.65 21.46 -38.65
C ARG A 725 -32.56 21.91 -40.11
N ASP A 726 -32.38 20.98 -41.06
CA ASP A 726 -32.36 21.30 -42.50
C ASP A 726 -33.75 21.67 -43.05
N GLN A 727 -34.81 21.35 -42.28
CA GLN A 727 -36.21 21.63 -42.60
C GLN A 727 -36.97 22.12 -41.36
N LYS A 728 -38.22 22.57 -41.56
CA LYS A 728 -39.10 23.06 -40.48
C LYS A 728 -39.44 21.97 -39.47
N GLU A 729 -39.77 20.77 -39.97
CA GLU A 729 -40.10 19.61 -39.13
C GLU A 729 -38.85 18.93 -38.57
N LYS A 730 -38.92 18.43 -37.34
CA LYS A 730 -37.78 17.72 -36.71
C LYS A 730 -37.71 16.29 -37.22
N ILE A 731 -36.65 15.97 -37.97
CA ILE A 731 -36.34 14.59 -38.39
C ILE A 731 -35.23 14.04 -37.50
N TYR A 732 -35.51 12.92 -36.82
CA TYR A 732 -34.58 12.21 -35.95
C TYR A 732 -34.39 10.76 -36.40
N ILE A 733 -33.43 10.06 -35.80
CA ILE A 733 -33.06 8.69 -36.19
C ILE A 733 -34.21 7.70 -36.04
N GLN A 734 -35.07 7.85 -35.02
CA GLN A 734 -36.24 7.00 -34.82
C GLN A 734 -37.23 7.10 -36.00
N HIS A 735 -37.34 8.25 -36.66
CA HIS A 735 -38.19 8.38 -37.85
C HIS A 735 -37.61 7.56 -39.01
N LYS A 736 -36.29 7.57 -39.18
CA LYS A 736 -35.59 6.73 -40.17
C LYS A 736 -35.71 5.24 -39.84
N MET A 737 -35.58 4.87 -38.58
CA MET A 737 -35.81 3.50 -38.13
C MET A 737 -37.25 3.05 -38.37
N MET A 738 -38.25 3.93 -38.22
CA MET A 738 -39.64 3.61 -38.54
C MET A 738 -39.89 3.44 -40.04
N GLU A 739 -39.25 4.25 -40.89
CA GLU A 739 -39.26 4.08 -42.36
C GLU A 739 -38.68 2.70 -42.74
N ASP A 740 -37.62 2.27 -42.05
CA ASP A 740 -36.87 1.03 -42.29
C ASP A 740 -37.31 -0.16 -41.43
N ALA A 741 -38.51 -0.09 -40.84
CA ALA A 741 -39.01 -1.04 -39.84
C ALA A 741 -39.03 -2.51 -40.31
N GLU A 742 -39.23 -2.76 -41.61
CA GLU A 742 -39.19 -4.10 -42.19
C GLU A 742 -37.77 -4.69 -42.16
N ILE A 743 -36.77 -3.90 -42.55
CA ILE A 743 -35.36 -4.29 -42.58
C ILE A 743 -34.87 -4.56 -41.16
N LEU A 744 -35.21 -3.67 -40.22
CA LEU A 744 -34.86 -3.83 -38.81
C LEU A 744 -35.44 -5.11 -38.23
N ASN A 745 -36.71 -5.40 -38.54
CA ASN A 745 -37.36 -6.63 -38.10
C ASN A 745 -36.64 -7.87 -38.64
N ASP A 746 -36.36 -7.93 -39.95
CA ASP A 746 -35.66 -9.09 -40.54
C ASP A 746 -34.29 -9.31 -39.91
N TYR A 747 -33.50 -8.25 -39.73
CA TYR A 747 -32.14 -8.38 -39.22
C TYR A 747 -32.12 -8.81 -37.76
N LEU A 748 -32.99 -8.24 -36.92
CA LEU A 748 -33.03 -8.57 -35.50
C LEU A 748 -33.67 -9.94 -35.23
N MET A 749 -34.78 -10.27 -35.89
CA MET A 749 -35.55 -11.48 -35.61
C MET A 749 -35.03 -12.71 -36.37
N ASN A 750 -34.70 -12.56 -37.65
CA ASN A 750 -34.44 -13.72 -38.52
C ASN A 750 -32.95 -13.99 -38.74
N LYS A 751 -32.09 -12.97 -38.59
CA LYS A 751 -30.66 -13.05 -38.88
C LYS A 751 -29.76 -12.88 -37.65
N ASN A 752 -30.35 -12.86 -36.45
CA ASN A 752 -29.65 -12.70 -35.17
C ASN A 752 -28.68 -11.50 -35.19
N GLY A 753 -29.12 -10.37 -35.74
CA GLY A 753 -28.34 -9.14 -35.79
C GLY A 753 -28.25 -8.48 -34.41
N HIS A 754 -27.22 -7.65 -34.23
CA HIS A 754 -27.04 -6.89 -33.00
C HIS A 754 -27.36 -5.42 -33.20
N PHE A 755 -28.01 -4.83 -32.20
CA PHE A 755 -28.37 -3.43 -32.15
C PHE A 755 -27.49 -2.66 -31.17
N TYR A 756 -27.05 -1.47 -31.57
CA TYR A 756 -26.21 -0.59 -30.78
C TYR A 756 -26.75 0.83 -30.84
N LEU A 757 -26.86 1.51 -29.69
CA LEU A 757 -27.14 2.95 -29.60
C LEU A 757 -26.00 3.62 -28.85
N CYS A 758 -25.47 4.71 -29.42
CA CYS A 758 -24.51 5.57 -28.75
C CYS A 758 -24.90 7.05 -28.89
N GLY A 759 -24.84 7.81 -27.78
CA GLY A 759 -25.21 9.22 -27.76
C GLY A 759 -25.88 9.67 -26.45
N PRO A 760 -26.65 10.77 -26.47
CA PRO A 760 -27.35 11.25 -25.29
C PRO A 760 -28.49 10.31 -24.88
N THR A 761 -28.96 10.42 -23.63
CA THR A 761 -30.01 9.57 -23.05
C THR A 761 -31.45 9.86 -23.53
N TRP A 762 -31.76 11.10 -23.94
CA TRP A 762 -33.12 11.52 -24.31
C TRP A 762 -33.82 10.70 -25.44
N PRO A 763 -33.15 10.14 -26.46
CA PRO A 763 -33.80 9.41 -27.56
C PRO A 763 -33.96 7.92 -27.29
N VAL A 764 -33.47 7.40 -26.15
CA VAL A 764 -33.55 5.98 -25.81
C VAL A 764 -34.98 5.43 -25.87
N PRO A 765 -36.00 6.12 -25.30
CA PRO A 765 -37.39 5.64 -25.39
C PRO A 765 -37.90 5.60 -26.84
N ASP A 766 -37.68 6.66 -27.62
CA ASP A 766 -38.14 6.77 -29.00
C ASP A 766 -37.50 5.72 -29.92
N VAL A 767 -36.22 5.42 -29.71
CA VAL A 767 -35.48 4.37 -30.43
C VAL A 767 -36.02 2.99 -30.08
N LYS A 768 -36.31 2.74 -28.80
CA LYS A 768 -36.97 1.49 -28.37
C LYS A 768 -38.34 1.35 -29.04
N ASP A 769 -39.12 2.41 -29.07
CA ASP A 769 -40.45 2.41 -29.70
C ASP A 769 -40.39 2.14 -31.21
N ALA A 770 -39.38 2.68 -31.91
CA ALA A 770 -39.17 2.38 -33.33
C ALA A 770 -38.84 0.89 -33.57
N VAL A 771 -38.04 0.27 -32.70
CA VAL A 771 -37.76 -1.19 -32.78
C VAL A 771 -39.02 -1.98 -32.48
N VAL A 772 -39.76 -1.65 -31.41
CA VAL A 772 -41.04 -2.29 -31.07
C VAL A 772 -42.05 -2.17 -32.22
N HIS A 773 -42.10 -1.02 -32.88
CA HIS A 773 -42.94 -0.83 -34.06
C HIS A 773 -42.59 -1.82 -35.18
N GLY A 774 -41.30 -2.00 -35.49
CA GLY A 774 -40.85 -2.98 -36.49
C GLY A 774 -41.25 -4.40 -36.13
N LEU A 775 -41.00 -4.81 -34.87
CA LEU A 775 -41.32 -6.15 -34.40
C LEU A 775 -42.82 -6.45 -34.42
N THR A 776 -43.64 -5.50 -33.98
CA THR A 776 -45.10 -5.67 -33.93
C THR A 776 -45.72 -5.72 -35.32
N LYS A 777 -45.28 -4.84 -36.23
CA LYS A 777 -45.83 -4.72 -37.57
C LYS A 777 -45.43 -5.89 -38.48
N TYR A 778 -44.20 -6.39 -38.37
CA TYR A 778 -43.65 -7.37 -39.33
C TYR A 778 -43.46 -8.79 -38.78
N SER A 779 -43.41 -8.98 -37.45
CA SER A 779 -43.38 -10.32 -36.83
C SER A 779 -44.70 -10.75 -36.21
N GLY A 780 -45.71 -9.87 -36.20
CA GLY A 780 -47.06 -10.20 -35.67
C GLY A 780 -47.10 -10.46 -34.17
N ILE A 781 -46.06 -10.07 -33.42
CA ILE A 781 -46.04 -10.14 -31.96
C ILE A 781 -46.64 -8.87 -31.37
N ASP A 782 -47.22 -8.97 -30.17
CA ASP A 782 -47.71 -7.79 -29.46
C ASP A 782 -46.57 -6.96 -28.84
N ALA A 783 -46.87 -5.71 -28.46
CA ALA A 783 -45.87 -4.77 -27.94
C ALA A 783 -45.23 -5.23 -26.61
N ALA A 784 -45.96 -6.01 -25.79
CA ALA A 784 -45.46 -6.52 -24.53
C ALA A 784 -44.38 -7.60 -24.78
N LYS A 785 -44.64 -8.52 -25.72
CA LYS A 785 -43.66 -9.52 -26.16
C LYS A 785 -42.45 -8.88 -26.84
N ALA A 786 -42.67 -7.89 -27.71
CA ALA A 786 -41.58 -7.15 -28.34
C ALA A 786 -40.68 -6.47 -27.30
N SER A 787 -41.28 -5.86 -26.27
CA SER A 787 -40.52 -5.26 -25.16
C SER A 787 -39.75 -6.29 -24.35
N ALA A 788 -40.34 -7.45 -24.07
CA ALA A 788 -39.67 -8.54 -23.37
C ALA A 788 -38.47 -9.10 -24.15
N LEU A 789 -38.59 -9.24 -25.47
CA LEU A 789 -37.47 -9.65 -26.35
C LEU A 789 -36.31 -8.65 -26.32
N ILE A 790 -36.60 -7.34 -26.29
CA ILE A 790 -35.55 -6.32 -26.17
C ILE A 790 -34.80 -6.46 -24.84
N GLU A 791 -35.50 -6.74 -23.74
CA GLU A 791 -34.81 -6.98 -22.45
C GLU A 791 -33.99 -8.28 -22.49
N GLU A 792 -34.47 -9.34 -23.13
CA GLU A 792 -33.70 -10.57 -23.38
C GLU A 792 -32.45 -10.29 -24.23
N TRP A 793 -32.55 -9.45 -25.27
CA TRP A 793 -31.41 -9.09 -26.11
C TRP A 793 -30.38 -8.23 -25.37
N LYS A 794 -30.81 -7.39 -24.42
CA LYS A 794 -29.88 -6.68 -23.53
C LYS A 794 -29.13 -7.66 -22.64
N GLU A 795 -29.82 -8.64 -22.04
CA GLU A 795 -29.19 -9.68 -21.22
C GLU A 795 -28.20 -10.52 -22.03
N LYS A 796 -28.49 -10.75 -23.32
CA LYS A 796 -27.62 -11.48 -24.26
C LYS A 796 -26.55 -10.60 -24.94
N GLU A 797 -26.42 -9.32 -24.57
CA GLU A 797 -25.48 -8.38 -25.18
C GLU A 797 -25.62 -8.24 -26.71
N SER A 798 -26.84 -8.41 -27.22
CA SER A 798 -27.21 -8.22 -28.64
C SER A 798 -28.04 -6.95 -28.86
N TYR A 799 -28.44 -6.27 -27.78
CA TYR A 799 -29.02 -4.93 -27.78
C TYR A 799 -28.28 -4.06 -26.76
N ILE A 800 -27.28 -3.31 -27.21
CA ILE A 800 -26.33 -2.59 -26.36
C ILE A 800 -26.56 -1.08 -26.45
N LEU A 801 -26.65 -0.41 -25.30
CA LEU A 801 -26.82 1.04 -25.20
C LEU A 801 -25.64 1.64 -24.43
N GLU A 802 -24.86 2.50 -25.08
CA GLU A 802 -23.80 3.28 -24.44
C GLU A 802 -24.16 4.77 -24.51
N VAL A 803 -24.88 5.22 -23.50
CA VAL A 803 -25.46 6.58 -23.45
C VAL A 803 -24.88 7.40 -22.31
N TYR A 804 -24.79 8.72 -22.51
CA TYR A 804 -24.17 9.68 -21.58
C TYR A 804 -25.03 10.92 -21.32
#